data_AF-A0A5N5I1K3-F1
#
_entry.id   AF-A0A5N5I1K3-F1
#
_cell.length_a   1.000
_cell.length_b   1.000
_cell.length_c   1.000
_cell.angle_alpha   90.00
_cell.angle_beta   90.00
_cell.angle_gamma   90.00
#
_symmetry.space_group_name_H-M   'P 1'
#
loop_
_entity.id
_entity.type
_entity.pdbx_description
1 polymer ?
#
loop_
_entity_poly.entity_id
_entity_poly.type
_entity_poly.pdbx_seq_one_letter_code
_entity_poly.pdbx_strand_id
1 'polypeptide(L)'
;METDEVVFSRKDLGGSLPVENVQALASNTLKEIPPRYIRPEIEHKPASVEDSLQIPVVDINKLNDDDDDDELAKLHLACKEWGFFQLINHDVPEGVIKKMKGDTEEFFQLPLEVKKTYAQLPNHIEGYGQAFVVSEDQKLDWGDMLFLLSQPLSVRNLTFWPTLPTSFRETLHKYSEELQQITLYLWKLICKNLGLDSEELASMFEDGTQGLRMNYYPPCQQASRVMGLTPHSDSVGLTLLVQVNEVQGLQIKKNGRWVPVKPVPGAFIVNIGDIIEIMSNGEYKSIEHRAVVNTERERLSIAAFHSPNMRTAIGPLPDLVKDNAANYKTVAAKFAFFPPSPPTYKIQKRERDGKLSAVAASATTNTTSLPAVPPDNKSLDVLVIDTKRGNKIVAFYLRNPYARLTLLYSHGNAADLGQLYDLFLQLNLSLRVNLIGYDYSGYGASTGKPSETNTYADIEAVYECLETEYGVSQEDLILYGQSVGSGPTLHLAAKLPRLRGVVLHSAILSGLRVLCHVKFKFCFDIYKNINKIKKVKCPVLVIHGTDDDIVNWLHGNALWKMARDPYEPLWIKGGGHCNLELYPDYIRHLCRFILEMENMTTEIRLKKIRQNMRLQKKRSCAMCASMCCSIKLCRPKCPECSRPKCLKCPTCWKPKCVKCCWRPKCPKCAGSSCCFRNVNWRCCGSGLNGEQDG
;
A
#
# COMPACT_ATOMS: atom_id res chain seq x y z
N MET A 1 -34.29 -10.22 16.80
CA MET A 1 -34.78 -10.23 15.41
C MET A 1 -33.98 -9.16 14.67
N GLU A 2 -33.25 -9.59 13.64
CA GLU A 2 -32.34 -8.84 12.76
C GLU A 2 -31.09 -8.23 13.42
N THR A 3 -30.00 -9.00 13.36
CA THR A 3 -28.62 -8.58 13.60
C THR A 3 -28.04 -8.03 12.31
N ASP A 4 -27.81 -6.72 12.24
CA ASP A 4 -27.15 -6.07 11.11
C ASP A 4 -25.64 -6.38 11.10
N GLU A 5 -25.27 -7.43 10.36
CA GLU A 5 -23.89 -7.72 9.98
C GLU A 5 -23.36 -6.61 9.06
N VAL A 6 -22.43 -5.80 9.58
CA VAL A 6 -21.76 -4.75 8.82
C VAL A 6 -20.81 -5.37 7.79
N VAL A 7 -21.28 -5.49 6.55
CA VAL A 7 -20.51 -5.84 5.35
C VAL A 7 -19.41 -4.78 5.14
N PHE A 8 -18.14 -5.20 5.11
CA PHE A 8 -17.02 -4.35 4.69
C PHE A 8 -17.26 -3.85 3.25
N SER A 9 -17.42 -2.54 3.08
CA SER A 9 -17.64 -1.90 1.79
C SER A 9 -16.43 -2.07 0.85
N ARG A 10 -16.69 -2.62 -0.34
CA ARG A 10 -15.78 -3.04 -1.44
C ARG A 10 -14.78 -1.99 -2.00
N LYS A 11 -14.59 -0.81 -1.39
CA LYS A 11 -14.03 0.37 -2.09
C LYS A 11 -12.53 0.64 -1.96
N ASP A 12 -11.75 -0.10 -1.17
CA ASP A 12 -10.36 0.27 -0.87
C ASP A 12 -9.33 -0.88 -1.01
N LEU A 13 -9.54 -1.83 -1.93
CA LEU A 13 -8.61 -2.96 -2.11
C LEU A 13 -7.46 -2.70 -3.10
N GLY A 14 -7.32 -1.49 -3.63
CA GLY A 14 -6.27 -1.10 -4.58
C GLY A 14 -6.48 -1.70 -5.98
N GLY A 15 -6.40 -0.86 -7.01
CA GLY A 15 -6.59 -1.28 -8.41
C GLY A 15 -5.31 -1.14 -9.24
N SER A 16 -5.23 -1.88 -10.34
CA SER A 16 -4.19 -1.74 -11.35
C SER A 16 -4.47 -0.53 -12.25
N LEU A 17 -3.44 0.23 -12.61
CA LEU A 17 -3.50 1.18 -13.72
C LEU A 17 -3.78 0.41 -15.02
N PRO A 18 -4.66 0.94 -15.92
CA PRO A 18 -4.87 0.33 -17.22
C PRO A 18 -3.57 0.25 -18.01
N VAL A 19 -3.32 -0.92 -18.59
CA VAL A 19 -2.19 -1.19 -19.48
C VAL A 19 -2.68 -1.97 -20.69
N GLU A 20 -1.89 -1.98 -21.75
CA GLU A 20 -2.20 -2.74 -22.95
C GLU A 20 -2.31 -4.25 -22.64
N ASN A 21 -3.29 -4.89 -23.26
CA ASN A 21 -3.55 -6.31 -23.11
C ASN A 21 -2.46 -7.12 -23.82
N VAL A 22 -1.83 -8.06 -23.12
CA VAL A 22 -0.64 -8.76 -23.64
C VAL A 22 -1.03 -9.71 -24.77
N GLN A 23 -2.19 -10.36 -24.69
CA GLN A 23 -2.70 -11.23 -25.77
C GLN A 23 -2.90 -10.44 -27.07
N ALA A 24 -3.48 -9.24 -27.00
CA ALA A 24 -3.63 -8.35 -28.15
C ALA A 24 -2.29 -7.80 -28.68
N LEU A 25 -1.34 -7.52 -27.79
CA LEU A 25 0.03 -7.17 -28.19
C LEU A 25 0.69 -8.32 -28.96
N ALA A 26 0.57 -9.56 -28.46
CA ALA A 26 1.16 -10.73 -29.08
C ALA A 26 0.54 -11.05 -30.46
N SER A 27 -0.77 -10.83 -30.65
CA SER A 27 -1.44 -11.08 -31.94
C SER A 27 -1.03 -10.11 -33.06
N ASN A 28 -0.55 -8.91 -32.72
CA ASN A 28 -0.19 -7.88 -33.70
C ASN A 28 1.18 -8.10 -34.37
N THR A 29 1.76 -9.31 -34.29
CA THR A 29 3.07 -9.66 -34.87
C THR A 29 4.16 -8.61 -34.54
N LEU A 30 4.26 -8.27 -33.25
CA LEU A 30 5.25 -7.29 -32.78
C LEU A 30 6.66 -7.74 -33.17
N LYS A 31 7.31 -6.97 -34.06
CA LYS A 31 8.74 -7.14 -34.36
C LYS A 31 9.62 -6.83 -33.15
N GLU A 32 9.15 -5.95 -32.26
CA GLU A 32 9.86 -5.53 -31.06
C GLU A 32 8.96 -5.51 -29.82
N ILE A 33 9.49 -6.03 -28.71
CA ILE A 33 8.80 -6.06 -27.41
C ILE A 33 8.83 -4.67 -26.77
N PRO A 34 7.69 -4.16 -26.24
CA PRO A 34 7.69 -2.84 -25.61
C PRO A 34 8.65 -2.77 -24.41
N PRO A 35 9.38 -1.65 -24.19
CA PRO A 35 10.44 -1.56 -23.18
C PRO A 35 10.04 -1.89 -21.74
N ARG A 36 8.75 -1.76 -21.39
CA ARG A 36 8.21 -2.10 -20.08
C ARG A 36 8.19 -3.61 -19.80
N TYR A 37 8.15 -4.45 -20.83
CA TYR A 37 8.15 -5.91 -20.67
C TYR A 37 9.57 -6.50 -20.70
N ILE A 38 10.55 -5.77 -21.26
CA ILE A 38 11.94 -6.22 -21.33
C ILE A 38 12.55 -6.27 -19.92
N ARG A 39 13.17 -7.41 -19.60
CA ARG A 39 13.84 -7.69 -18.32
C ARG A 39 15.35 -7.92 -18.53
N PRO A 40 16.18 -6.86 -18.57
CA PRO A 40 17.61 -6.99 -18.79
C PRO A 40 18.35 -7.67 -17.63
N GLU A 41 17.81 -7.57 -16.40
CA GLU A 41 18.34 -8.21 -15.19
C GLU A 41 18.09 -9.72 -15.10
N ILE A 42 17.28 -10.31 -15.98
CA ILE A 42 17.14 -11.76 -16.04
C ILE A 42 18.37 -12.30 -16.75
N GLU A 43 19.44 -12.52 -16.00
CA GLU A 43 20.40 -13.55 -16.34
C GLU A 43 19.61 -14.85 -16.46
N HIS A 44 19.40 -15.32 -17.69
CA HIS A 44 18.93 -16.69 -17.95
C HIS A 44 20.03 -17.64 -17.53
N LYS A 45 20.21 -17.81 -16.22
CA LYS A 45 20.75 -19.07 -15.73
C LYS A 45 19.73 -20.11 -16.18
N PRO A 46 20.08 -20.98 -17.14
CA PRO A 46 19.15 -21.98 -17.64
C PRO A 46 18.62 -22.76 -16.44
N ALA A 47 17.34 -23.12 -16.49
CA ALA A 47 16.78 -24.02 -15.50
C ALA A 47 17.67 -25.29 -15.48
N SER A 48 18.00 -25.78 -14.30
CA SER A 48 18.76 -27.04 -14.20
C SER A 48 17.86 -28.14 -14.75
N VAL A 49 18.18 -28.71 -15.92
CA VAL A 49 17.42 -29.80 -16.57
C VAL A 49 17.86 -31.15 -16.01
N GLU A 50 18.14 -31.21 -14.71
CA GLU A 50 18.36 -32.49 -14.05
C GLU A 50 16.97 -33.10 -13.82
N ASP A 51 16.61 -34.10 -14.65
CA ASP A 51 15.33 -34.81 -14.55
C ASP A 51 15.08 -35.43 -13.17
N SER A 52 16.13 -35.60 -12.35
CA SER A 52 16.08 -36.10 -10.97
C SER A 52 15.50 -35.10 -9.95
N LEU A 53 15.46 -33.80 -10.25
CA LEU A 53 14.93 -32.77 -9.36
C LEU A 53 13.48 -32.44 -9.73
N GLN A 54 12.55 -33.30 -9.34
CA GLN A 54 11.11 -33.05 -9.43
C GLN A 54 10.50 -32.88 -8.04
N ILE A 55 9.44 -32.07 -7.96
CA ILE A 55 8.69 -31.90 -6.71
C ILE A 55 8.01 -33.22 -6.33
N PRO A 56 7.88 -33.53 -5.02
CA PRO A 56 7.23 -34.74 -4.55
C PRO A 56 5.80 -34.88 -5.07
N VAL A 57 5.35 -36.12 -5.30
CA VAL A 57 3.96 -36.45 -5.62
C VAL A 57 3.34 -37.09 -4.38
N VAL A 58 2.28 -36.50 -3.85
CA VAL A 58 1.55 -36.97 -2.66
C VAL A 58 0.21 -37.56 -3.09
N ASP A 59 -0.09 -38.77 -2.61
CA ASP A 59 -1.32 -39.52 -2.90
C ASP A 59 -2.30 -39.39 -1.73
N ILE A 60 -3.43 -38.70 -1.94
CA ILE A 60 -4.39 -38.46 -0.86
C ILE A 60 -5.00 -39.77 -0.33
N ASN A 61 -5.16 -40.79 -1.18
CA ASN A 61 -5.85 -42.01 -0.81
C ASN A 61 -5.05 -42.81 0.21
N LYS A 62 -3.73 -42.64 0.21
CA LYS A 62 -2.83 -43.23 1.20
C LYS A 62 -2.75 -42.43 2.49
N LEU A 63 -3.15 -41.16 2.48
CA LEU A 63 -3.25 -40.35 3.70
C LEU A 63 -4.47 -40.70 4.56
N ASN A 64 -5.43 -41.44 3.97
CA ASN A 64 -6.65 -41.93 4.65
C ASN A 64 -6.45 -43.26 5.38
N ASP A 65 -5.31 -43.93 5.21
CA ASP A 65 -5.01 -45.18 5.90
C ASP A 65 -4.25 -44.85 7.19
N ASP A 66 -4.89 -45.08 8.35
CA ASP A 66 -4.30 -44.78 9.66
C ASP A 66 -3.01 -45.59 9.93
N ASP A 67 -2.70 -46.59 9.10
CA ASP A 67 -1.49 -47.41 9.16
C ASP A 67 -0.38 -46.99 8.15
N ASP A 68 -0.61 -46.03 7.23
CA ASP A 68 0.39 -45.58 6.23
C ASP A 68 1.09 -44.26 6.65
N ASP A 69 1.91 -44.35 7.70
CA ASP A 69 2.76 -43.26 8.20
C ASP A 69 3.75 -42.74 7.13
N ASP A 70 4.05 -43.54 6.09
CA ASP A 70 5.05 -43.20 5.07
C ASP A 70 4.56 -42.07 4.16
N GLU A 71 3.31 -42.08 3.70
CA GLU A 71 2.79 -41.01 2.84
C GLU A 71 2.57 -39.69 3.63
N LEU A 72 2.16 -39.79 4.90
CA LEU A 72 2.04 -38.63 5.78
C LEU A 72 3.41 -37.98 6.04
N ALA A 73 4.45 -38.78 6.28
CA ALA A 73 5.83 -38.31 6.42
C ALA A 73 6.35 -37.68 5.12
N LYS A 74 5.99 -38.23 3.97
CA LYS A 74 6.33 -37.66 2.66
C LYS A 74 5.67 -36.30 2.42
N LEU A 75 4.41 -36.11 2.82
CA LEU A 75 3.76 -34.80 2.82
C LEU A 75 4.54 -33.81 3.71
N HIS A 76 4.91 -34.22 4.93
CA HIS A 76 5.69 -33.39 5.85
C HIS A 76 7.02 -32.95 5.22
N LEU A 77 7.77 -33.87 4.65
CA LEU A 77 9.04 -33.59 3.97
C LEU A 77 8.86 -32.70 2.74
N ALA A 78 7.79 -32.88 1.97
CA ALA A 78 7.48 -32.02 0.84
C ALA A 78 7.25 -30.56 1.28
N CYS A 79 6.50 -30.35 2.36
CA CYS A 79 6.27 -29.01 2.92
C CYS A 79 7.56 -28.37 3.49
N LYS A 80 8.41 -29.16 4.15
CA LYS A 80 9.66 -28.68 4.79
C LYS A 80 10.78 -28.40 3.81
N GLU A 81 10.99 -29.30 2.86
CA GLU A 81 12.16 -29.22 1.97
C GLU A 81 11.84 -28.53 0.65
N TRP A 82 10.63 -28.74 0.12
CA TRP A 82 10.27 -28.27 -1.21
C TRP A 82 9.29 -27.10 -1.19
N GLY A 83 8.45 -26.99 -0.16
CA GLY A 83 7.34 -26.05 -0.13
C GLY A 83 6.33 -26.22 -1.26
N PHE A 84 6.48 -27.28 -2.07
CA PHE A 84 5.74 -27.60 -3.28
C PHE A 84 5.61 -29.11 -3.39
N PHE A 85 4.44 -29.57 -3.84
CA PHE A 85 4.17 -30.97 -4.17
C PHE A 85 3.06 -31.08 -5.21
N GLN A 86 2.90 -32.24 -5.81
CA GLN A 86 1.77 -32.56 -6.67
C GLN A 86 0.83 -33.49 -5.93
N LEU A 87 -0.45 -33.16 -5.87
CA LEU A 87 -1.47 -33.94 -5.19
C LEU A 87 -2.25 -34.75 -6.22
N ILE A 88 -2.26 -36.07 -6.07
CA ILE A 88 -3.01 -37.01 -6.91
C ILE A 88 -4.10 -37.70 -6.11
N ASN A 89 -5.04 -38.33 -6.84
CA ASN A 89 -6.18 -39.06 -6.27
C ASN A 89 -7.05 -38.24 -5.31
N HIS A 90 -6.97 -36.92 -5.41
CA HIS A 90 -7.54 -35.89 -4.54
C HIS A 90 -9.08 -35.86 -4.39
N ASP A 91 -9.79 -36.87 -4.88
CA ASP A 91 -11.26 -37.02 -4.91
C ASP A 91 -12.10 -35.94 -5.60
N VAL A 92 -11.50 -34.78 -5.95
CA VAL A 92 -12.18 -33.79 -6.80
C VAL A 92 -12.57 -34.43 -8.15
N PRO A 93 -13.85 -34.43 -8.54
CA PRO A 93 -14.29 -35.10 -9.75
C PRO A 93 -13.59 -34.55 -11.00
N GLU A 94 -13.03 -35.43 -11.83
CA GLU A 94 -12.29 -35.04 -13.04
C GLU A 94 -13.14 -34.16 -13.97
N GLY A 95 -14.44 -34.42 -14.04
CA GLY A 95 -15.39 -33.62 -14.82
C GLY A 95 -15.45 -32.14 -14.39
N VAL A 96 -15.30 -31.85 -13.09
CA VAL A 96 -15.29 -30.47 -12.57
C VAL A 96 -14.02 -29.75 -13.01
N ILE A 97 -12.86 -30.39 -12.85
CA ILE A 97 -11.56 -29.84 -13.26
C ILE A 97 -11.53 -29.61 -14.78
N LYS A 98 -11.93 -30.62 -15.55
CA LYS A 98 -11.97 -30.54 -17.02
C LYS A 98 -12.91 -29.43 -17.49
N LYS A 99 -14.07 -29.28 -16.86
CA LYS A 99 -15.01 -28.22 -17.21
C LYS A 99 -14.46 -26.83 -16.88
N MET A 100 -13.81 -26.66 -15.72
CA MET A 100 -13.19 -25.38 -15.35
C MET A 100 -12.03 -25.00 -16.28
N LYS A 101 -11.22 -25.98 -16.71
CA LYS A 101 -10.19 -25.79 -17.74
C LYS A 101 -10.81 -25.31 -19.05
N GLY A 102 -11.82 -26.03 -19.56
CA GLY A 102 -12.52 -25.68 -20.80
C GLY A 102 -13.16 -24.29 -20.75
N ASP A 103 -13.86 -23.97 -19.66
CA ASP A 103 -14.52 -22.66 -19.49
C ASP A 103 -13.49 -21.52 -19.43
N THR A 104 -12.30 -21.79 -18.86
CA THR A 104 -11.18 -20.83 -18.84
C THR A 104 -10.59 -20.63 -20.23
N GLU A 105 -10.34 -21.71 -20.98
CA GLU A 105 -9.84 -21.62 -22.36
C GLU A 105 -10.81 -20.84 -23.25
N GLU A 106 -12.09 -21.17 -23.20
CA GLU A 106 -13.13 -20.50 -23.98
C GLU A 106 -13.20 -19.01 -23.61
N PHE A 107 -13.17 -18.66 -22.33
CA PHE A 107 -13.14 -17.26 -21.89
C PHE A 107 -11.98 -16.48 -22.53
N PHE A 108 -10.75 -17.02 -22.51
CA PHE A 108 -9.59 -16.33 -23.09
C PHE A 108 -9.60 -16.29 -24.63
N GLN A 109 -10.38 -17.17 -25.28
CA GLN A 109 -10.62 -17.13 -26.73
C GLN A 109 -11.69 -16.11 -27.15
N LEU A 110 -12.50 -15.60 -26.21
CA LEU A 110 -13.50 -14.56 -26.52
C LEU A 110 -12.85 -13.29 -27.07
N PRO A 111 -13.59 -12.50 -27.88
CA PRO A 111 -13.13 -11.20 -28.35
C PRO A 111 -12.68 -10.29 -27.19
N LEU A 112 -11.61 -9.51 -27.41
CA LEU A 112 -11.05 -8.63 -26.38
C LEU A 112 -12.09 -7.71 -25.75
N GLU A 113 -12.99 -7.16 -26.56
CA GLU A 113 -14.03 -6.25 -26.08
C GLU A 113 -15.05 -6.95 -25.16
N VAL A 114 -15.31 -8.25 -25.36
CA VAL A 114 -16.13 -9.05 -24.44
C VAL A 114 -15.38 -9.26 -23.13
N LYS A 115 -14.09 -9.66 -23.17
CA LYS A 115 -13.28 -9.85 -21.96
C LYS A 115 -13.13 -8.56 -21.14
N LYS A 116 -12.99 -7.41 -21.82
CA LYS A 116 -12.90 -6.09 -21.19
C LYS A 116 -14.18 -5.65 -20.47
N THR A 117 -15.34 -6.26 -20.74
CA THR A 117 -16.55 -6.01 -19.93
C THR A 117 -16.37 -6.42 -18.47
N TYR A 118 -15.42 -7.31 -18.20
CA TYR A 118 -15.05 -7.76 -16.86
C TYR A 118 -13.75 -7.11 -16.36
N ALA A 119 -13.27 -6.04 -16.99
CA ALA A 119 -11.98 -5.43 -16.66
C ALA A 119 -11.86 -5.00 -15.18
N GLN A 120 -10.65 -5.04 -14.65
CA GLN A 120 -10.37 -4.51 -13.31
C GLN A 120 -10.81 -3.04 -13.19
N LEU A 121 -11.51 -2.73 -12.10
CA LEU A 121 -11.95 -1.37 -11.80
C LEU A 121 -10.97 -0.67 -10.84
N PRO A 122 -10.89 0.67 -10.83
CA PRO A 122 -10.11 1.41 -9.85
C PRO A 122 -10.46 0.98 -8.43
N ASN A 123 -9.45 0.69 -7.61
CA ASN A 123 -9.55 0.21 -6.22
C ASN A 123 -10.11 -1.22 -6.03
N HIS A 124 -10.28 -1.99 -7.10
CA HIS A 124 -10.66 -3.39 -7.04
C HIS A 124 -9.50 -4.29 -7.52
N ILE A 125 -9.30 -5.40 -6.82
CA ILE A 125 -8.33 -6.44 -7.21
C ILE A 125 -8.92 -7.42 -8.24
N GLU A 126 -10.24 -7.61 -8.22
CA GLU A 126 -10.98 -8.50 -9.12
C GLU A 126 -11.13 -7.93 -10.54
N GLY A 127 -11.32 -8.82 -11.50
CA GLY A 127 -11.57 -8.52 -12.90
C GLY A 127 -10.47 -9.00 -13.84
N TYR A 128 -10.64 -8.70 -15.13
CA TYR A 128 -9.73 -9.01 -16.22
C TYR A 128 -8.68 -7.91 -16.41
N GLY A 129 -7.41 -8.28 -16.57
CA GLY A 129 -6.33 -7.29 -16.74
C GLY A 129 -4.96 -7.85 -16.38
N GLN A 130 -4.03 -6.95 -16.01
CA GLN A 130 -2.72 -7.33 -15.49
C GLN A 130 -2.67 -7.11 -13.97
N ALA A 131 -2.01 -8.04 -13.28
CA ALA A 131 -1.89 -7.98 -11.83
C ALA A 131 -0.94 -6.85 -11.38
N PHE A 132 -1.37 -6.08 -10.38
CA PHE A 132 -0.55 -5.15 -9.59
C PHE A 132 0.16 -4.03 -10.39
N VAL A 133 -0.55 -3.36 -11.29
CA VAL A 133 0.00 -2.18 -11.98
C VAL A 133 -0.13 -0.91 -11.14
N VAL A 134 0.97 -0.46 -10.53
CA VAL A 134 0.98 0.65 -9.58
C VAL A 134 1.72 1.90 -10.05
N SER A 135 2.40 1.87 -11.20
CA SER A 135 3.01 3.06 -11.82
C SER A 135 3.21 2.94 -13.34
N GLU A 136 3.38 4.07 -14.02
CA GLU A 136 3.62 4.13 -15.48
C GLU A 136 5.03 3.68 -15.87
N ASP A 137 6.00 3.78 -14.95
CA ASP A 137 7.40 3.42 -15.14
C ASP A 137 7.72 1.96 -14.73
N GLN A 138 6.77 1.24 -14.14
CA GLN A 138 7.02 -0.13 -13.71
C GLN A 138 7.23 -1.06 -14.89
N LYS A 139 8.05 -2.08 -14.63
CA LYS A 139 8.18 -3.26 -15.47
C LYS A 139 6.90 -4.11 -15.39
N LEU A 140 6.47 -4.65 -16.53
CA LEU A 140 5.22 -5.39 -16.71
C LEU A 140 5.48 -6.85 -17.08
N ASP A 141 4.61 -7.74 -16.63
CA ASP A 141 4.69 -9.16 -16.90
C ASP A 141 4.01 -9.50 -18.24
N TRP A 142 4.53 -10.51 -18.94
CA TRP A 142 4.01 -10.97 -20.23
C TRP A 142 2.90 -12.00 -20.02
N GLY A 143 1.79 -11.54 -19.47
CA GLY A 143 0.59 -12.34 -19.25
C GLY A 143 -0.60 -11.47 -18.86
N ASP A 144 -1.79 -11.94 -19.23
CA ASP A 144 -3.07 -11.40 -18.77
C ASP A 144 -3.66 -12.35 -17.72
N MET A 145 -4.56 -11.84 -16.88
CA MET A 145 -5.28 -12.65 -15.91
C MET A 145 -6.74 -12.26 -15.78
N LEU A 146 -7.53 -13.17 -15.23
CA LEU A 146 -8.84 -12.92 -14.62
C LEU A 146 -8.72 -13.32 -13.14
N PHE A 147 -8.96 -12.39 -12.22
CA PHE A 147 -8.95 -12.64 -10.79
C PHE A 147 -10.34 -12.48 -10.20
N LEU A 148 -10.80 -13.48 -9.43
CA LEU A 148 -12.14 -13.52 -8.88
C LEU A 148 -12.09 -14.00 -7.43
N LEU A 149 -12.84 -13.35 -6.54
CA LEU A 149 -13.06 -13.86 -5.19
C LEU A 149 -14.21 -14.88 -5.22
N SER A 150 -13.98 -16.05 -4.64
CA SER A 150 -14.90 -17.18 -4.67
C SER A 150 -15.40 -17.61 -3.30
N GLN A 151 -14.61 -17.42 -2.24
CA GLN A 151 -15.06 -17.66 -0.86
C GLN A 151 -14.61 -16.54 0.08
N PRO A 152 -15.38 -16.27 1.15
CA PRO A 152 -16.74 -16.79 1.40
C PRO A 152 -17.78 -16.21 0.41
N LEU A 153 -18.99 -16.77 0.36
CA LEU A 153 -20.06 -16.29 -0.53
C LEU A 153 -20.33 -14.77 -0.39
N SER A 154 -20.19 -14.25 0.82
CA SER A 154 -20.42 -12.83 1.15
C SER A 154 -19.48 -11.86 0.45
N VAL A 155 -18.29 -12.31 0.01
CA VAL A 155 -17.34 -11.44 -0.70
C VAL A 155 -17.48 -11.50 -2.23
N ARG A 156 -18.26 -12.45 -2.77
CA ARG A 156 -18.42 -12.60 -4.22
C ARG A 156 -18.98 -11.34 -4.86
N ASN A 157 -18.37 -10.93 -5.97
CA ASN A 157 -18.87 -9.84 -6.79
C ASN A 157 -19.13 -10.31 -8.22
N LEU A 158 -20.39 -10.66 -8.49
CA LEU A 158 -20.82 -11.22 -9.78
C LEU A 158 -20.65 -10.27 -10.97
N THR A 159 -20.40 -8.97 -10.74
CA THR A 159 -20.04 -8.04 -11.81
C THR A 159 -18.77 -8.46 -12.54
N PHE A 160 -17.81 -9.06 -11.84
CA PHE A 160 -16.56 -9.53 -12.44
C PHE A 160 -16.64 -10.96 -12.97
N TRP A 161 -17.66 -11.72 -12.59
CA TRP A 161 -17.80 -13.13 -12.97
C TRP A 161 -18.35 -13.23 -14.41
N PRO A 162 -17.58 -13.80 -15.36
CA PRO A 162 -18.02 -13.96 -16.74
C PRO A 162 -19.37 -14.65 -16.86
N THR A 163 -20.19 -14.17 -17.81
CA THR A 163 -21.43 -14.84 -18.23
C THR A 163 -21.22 -15.67 -19.50
N LEU A 164 -20.04 -15.57 -20.10
CA LEU A 164 -19.58 -16.37 -21.22
C LEU A 164 -18.24 -17.01 -20.85
N PRO A 165 -18.07 -18.33 -21.05
CA PRO A 165 -19.11 -19.30 -21.43
C PRO A 165 -20.29 -19.31 -20.46
N THR A 166 -21.47 -19.73 -20.93
CA THR A 166 -22.71 -19.70 -20.12
C THR A 166 -22.62 -20.57 -18.88
N SER A 167 -21.75 -21.59 -18.89
CA SER A 167 -21.46 -22.43 -17.72
C SER A 167 -20.47 -21.83 -16.73
N PHE A 168 -19.73 -20.76 -17.07
CA PHE A 168 -18.57 -20.30 -16.31
C PHE A 168 -18.85 -20.11 -14.82
N ARG A 169 -19.96 -19.46 -14.47
CA ARG A 169 -20.30 -19.16 -13.06
C ARG A 169 -20.62 -20.41 -12.26
N GLU A 170 -21.39 -21.33 -12.84
CA GLU A 170 -21.75 -22.59 -12.19
C GLU A 170 -20.51 -23.48 -12.04
N THR A 171 -19.69 -23.58 -13.09
CA THR A 171 -18.43 -24.31 -13.06
C THR A 171 -17.48 -23.76 -12.00
N LEU A 172 -17.30 -22.43 -11.96
CA LEU A 172 -16.44 -21.77 -10.97
C LEU A 172 -16.94 -22.00 -9.54
N HIS A 173 -18.25 -21.96 -9.32
CA HIS A 173 -18.84 -22.23 -8.01
C HIS A 173 -18.54 -23.66 -7.54
N LYS A 174 -18.80 -24.68 -8.37
CA LYS A 174 -18.54 -26.08 -8.03
C LYS A 174 -17.05 -26.33 -7.80
N TYR A 175 -16.21 -25.85 -8.72
CA TYR A 175 -14.76 -25.98 -8.60
C TYR A 175 -14.22 -25.31 -7.32
N SER A 176 -14.78 -24.15 -6.94
CA SER A 176 -14.41 -23.44 -5.71
C SER A 176 -14.76 -24.24 -4.44
N GLU A 177 -15.93 -24.89 -4.40
CA GLU A 177 -16.35 -25.71 -3.26
C GLU A 177 -15.46 -26.95 -3.09
N GLU A 178 -15.18 -27.66 -4.18
CA GLU A 178 -14.28 -28.83 -4.17
C GLU A 178 -12.88 -28.44 -3.67
N LEU A 179 -12.34 -27.30 -4.14
CA LEU A 179 -11.05 -26.79 -3.69
C LEU A 179 -11.04 -26.38 -2.20
N GLN A 180 -12.16 -25.86 -1.69
CA GLN A 180 -12.27 -25.51 -0.28
C GLN A 180 -12.24 -26.77 0.59
N GLN A 181 -13.00 -27.81 0.22
CA GLN A 181 -13.07 -29.07 0.96
C GLN A 181 -11.70 -29.75 1.06
N ILE A 182 -11.00 -29.89 -0.08
CA ILE A 182 -9.68 -30.50 -0.07
C ILE A 182 -8.65 -29.67 0.70
N THR A 183 -8.73 -28.34 0.63
CA THR A 183 -7.80 -27.49 1.37
C THR A 183 -8.00 -27.61 2.88
N LEU A 184 -9.26 -27.70 3.35
CA LEU A 184 -9.56 -27.95 4.76
C LEU A 184 -9.03 -29.31 5.21
N TYR A 185 -9.16 -30.35 4.38
CA TYR A 185 -8.59 -31.65 4.67
C TYR A 185 -7.05 -31.63 4.75
N LEU A 186 -6.38 -30.95 3.81
CA LEU A 186 -4.93 -30.75 3.86
C LEU A 186 -4.48 -30.02 5.13
N TRP A 187 -5.27 -29.06 5.63
CA TRP A 187 -4.95 -28.40 6.89
C TRP A 187 -4.94 -29.35 8.08
N LYS A 188 -5.88 -30.28 8.16
CA LYS A 188 -5.93 -31.29 9.22
C LYS A 188 -4.69 -32.19 9.18
N LEU A 189 -4.26 -32.61 8.00
CA LEU A 189 -3.05 -33.41 7.81
C LEU A 189 -1.78 -32.62 8.15
N ILE A 190 -1.73 -31.34 7.77
CA ILE A 190 -0.62 -30.44 8.13
C ILE A 190 -0.53 -30.26 9.65
N CYS A 191 -1.66 -30.07 10.34
CA CYS A 191 -1.70 -30.02 11.81
C CYS A 191 -1.18 -31.32 12.43
N LYS A 192 -1.66 -32.49 11.96
CA LYS A 192 -1.18 -33.81 12.43
C LYS A 192 0.35 -33.91 12.32
N ASN A 193 0.90 -33.52 11.17
CA ASN A 193 2.34 -33.53 10.92
C ASN A 193 3.15 -32.53 11.77
N LEU A 194 2.56 -31.39 12.13
CA LEU A 194 3.19 -30.41 13.00
C LEU A 194 3.00 -30.74 14.50
N GLY A 195 2.26 -31.80 14.82
CA GLY A 195 1.92 -32.17 16.20
C GLY A 195 0.96 -31.17 16.87
N LEU A 196 0.11 -30.52 16.07
CA LEU A 196 -0.92 -29.58 16.51
C LEU A 196 -2.28 -30.28 16.64
N ASP A 197 -3.24 -29.61 17.27
CA ASP A 197 -4.64 -30.00 17.18
C ASP A 197 -5.11 -29.98 15.71
N SER A 198 -5.79 -31.04 15.27
CA SER A 198 -6.16 -31.24 13.86
C SER A 198 -7.07 -30.13 13.32
N GLU A 199 -7.84 -29.45 14.17
CA GLU A 199 -8.77 -28.40 13.75
C GLU A 199 -8.18 -26.99 13.87
N GLU A 200 -6.97 -26.82 14.44
CA GLU A 200 -6.40 -25.50 14.70
C GLU A 200 -6.24 -24.68 13.42
N LEU A 201 -5.56 -25.20 12.40
CA LEU A 201 -5.46 -24.51 11.11
C LEU A 201 -6.78 -24.59 10.32
N ALA A 202 -7.50 -25.70 10.37
CA ALA A 202 -8.76 -25.84 9.62
C ALA A 202 -9.76 -24.74 10.00
N SER A 203 -9.95 -24.49 11.30
CA SER A 203 -10.85 -23.43 11.82
C SER A 203 -10.39 -22.01 11.44
N MET A 204 -9.09 -21.75 11.35
CA MET A 204 -8.56 -20.45 10.91
C MET A 204 -8.84 -20.15 9.43
N PHE A 205 -9.02 -21.19 8.62
CA PHE A 205 -9.19 -21.12 7.16
C PHE A 205 -10.59 -21.48 6.66
N GLU A 206 -11.46 -22.05 7.50
CA GLU A 206 -12.84 -22.45 7.18
C GLU A 206 -13.66 -21.27 6.61
N ASP A 207 -13.69 -20.16 7.34
CA ASP A 207 -14.27 -18.86 6.91
C ASP A 207 -13.21 -17.94 6.27
N GLY A 208 -12.16 -18.54 5.72
CA GLY A 208 -11.07 -17.85 5.05
C GLY A 208 -11.46 -17.27 3.70
N THR A 209 -10.56 -16.47 3.12
CA THR A 209 -10.77 -15.94 1.77
C THR A 209 -10.17 -16.87 0.72
N GLN A 210 -10.96 -17.23 -0.29
CA GLN A 210 -10.50 -17.93 -1.49
C GLN A 210 -10.57 -16.99 -2.70
N GLY A 211 -9.44 -16.84 -3.39
CA GLY A 211 -9.36 -16.12 -4.66
C GLY A 211 -8.84 -17.03 -5.76
N LEU A 212 -9.46 -16.99 -6.95
CA LEU A 212 -8.99 -17.70 -8.12
C LEU A 212 -8.39 -16.75 -9.14
N ARG A 213 -7.23 -17.13 -9.69
CA ARG A 213 -6.55 -16.42 -10.75
C ARG A 213 -6.36 -17.34 -11.95
N MET A 214 -7.12 -17.08 -13.01
CA MET A 214 -6.88 -17.68 -14.30
C MET A 214 -5.84 -16.84 -15.03
N ASN A 215 -4.73 -17.45 -15.43
CA ASN A 215 -3.60 -16.80 -16.09
C ASN A 215 -3.50 -17.23 -17.54
N TYR A 216 -3.24 -16.28 -18.43
CA TYR A 216 -2.97 -16.49 -19.84
C TYR A 216 -1.63 -15.86 -20.22
N TYR A 217 -0.70 -16.68 -20.69
CA TYR A 217 0.62 -16.25 -21.13
C TYR A 217 0.71 -16.44 -22.65
N PRO A 218 0.59 -15.37 -23.45
CA PRO A 218 0.67 -15.47 -24.91
C PRO A 218 2.09 -15.89 -25.35
N PRO A 219 2.25 -16.55 -26.51
CA PRO A 219 3.57 -16.89 -27.03
C PRO A 219 4.41 -15.64 -27.31
N CYS A 220 5.73 -15.77 -27.18
CA CYS A 220 6.66 -14.67 -27.42
C CYS A 220 7.94 -15.15 -28.10
N GLN A 221 8.22 -14.68 -29.32
CA GLN A 221 9.44 -15.05 -30.07
C GLN A 221 10.74 -14.65 -29.35
N GLN A 222 10.68 -13.64 -28.47
CA GLN A 222 11.79 -13.27 -27.60
C GLN A 222 11.46 -13.60 -26.14
N ALA A 223 10.94 -14.81 -25.87
CA ALA A 223 10.62 -15.31 -24.53
C ALA A 223 11.79 -15.13 -23.54
N SER A 224 13.04 -15.20 -24.01
CA SER A 224 14.25 -14.92 -23.25
C SER A 224 14.45 -13.43 -22.88
N ARG A 225 13.53 -12.53 -23.21
CA ARG A 225 13.62 -11.10 -22.84
C ARG A 225 12.49 -10.65 -21.94
N VAL A 226 11.50 -11.52 -21.69
CA VAL A 226 10.30 -11.22 -20.91
C VAL A 226 10.14 -12.23 -19.78
N MET A 227 9.18 -11.96 -18.90
CA MET A 227 8.81 -12.85 -17.81
C MET A 227 7.29 -12.97 -17.78
N GLY A 228 6.77 -14.19 -17.74
CA GLY A 228 5.32 -14.43 -17.72
C GLY A 228 4.72 -14.01 -16.40
N LEU A 229 5.35 -14.43 -15.29
CA LEU A 229 5.05 -13.97 -13.94
C LEU A 229 6.36 -13.79 -13.17
N THR A 230 6.60 -12.58 -12.67
CA THR A 230 7.83 -12.22 -11.96
C THR A 230 8.06 -13.11 -10.73
N PRO A 231 9.33 -13.44 -10.38
CA PRO A 231 9.68 -14.15 -9.14
C PRO A 231 8.99 -13.59 -7.89
N HIS A 232 8.30 -14.45 -7.16
CA HIS A 232 7.59 -14.13 -5.91
C HIS A 232 7.39 -15.39 -5.06
N SER A 233 7.05 -15.20 -3.78
CA SER A 233 6.38 -16.21 -2.94
C SER A 233 4.91 -15.82 -2.78
N ASP A 234 4.06 -16.79 -2.45
CA ASP A 234 2.63 -16.56 -2.29
C ASP A 234 2.31 -16.08 -0.87
N SER A 235 1.66 -14.93 -0.73
CA SER A 235 1.35 -14.35 0.58
C SER A 235 0.10 -14.94 1.24
N VAL A 236 -0.27 -16.17 0.90
CA VAL A 236 -1.49 -16.85 1.39
C VAL A 236 -1.10 -18.03 2.28
N GLY A 237 -2.06 -18.88 2.66
CA GLY A 237 -1.76 -20.12 3.37
C GLY A 237 -1.33 -21.23 2.42
N LEU A 238 -2.25 -21.64 1.53
CA LEU A 238 -2.02 -22.66 0.51
C LEU A 238 -2.49 -22.16 -0.86
N THR A 239 -1.72 -22.50 -1.88
CA THR A 239 -2.12 -22.32 -3.28
C THR A 239 -2.30 -23.69 -3.93
N LEU A 240 -3.45 -23.90 -4.59
CA LEU A 240 -3.72 -25.06 -5.42
C LEU A 240 -3.77 -24.62 -6.88
N LEU A 241 -2.82 -25.09 -7.68
CA LEU A 241 -2.68 -24.73 -9.08
C LEU A 241 -2.99 -25.93 -9.97
N VAL A 242 -3.81 -25.71 -11.00
CA VAL A 242 -3.93 -26.65 -12.11
C VAL A 242 -3.39 -26.01 -13.39
N GLN A 243 -2.56 -26.76 -14.12
CA GLN A 243 -2.17 -26.36 -15.47
C GLN A 243 -3.29 -26.73 -16.44
N VAL A 244 -3.73 -25.75 -17.24
CA VAL A 244 -4.91 -25.90 -18.10
C VAL A 244 -4.54 -26.67 -19.37
N ASN A 245 -3.43 -26.30 -20.00
CA ASN A 245 -2.90 -26.97 -21.19
C ASN A 245 -1.52 -27.59 -20.93
N GLU A 246 -0.95 -28.27 -21.94
CA GLU A 246 0.31 -29.03 -21.79
C GLU A 246 1.58 -28.16 -21.83
N VAL A 247 1.45 -26.84 -21.95
CA VAL A 247 2.59 -25.93 -22.11
C VAL A 247 3.25 -25.67 -20.75
N GLN A 248 4.49 -26.13 -20.59
CA GLN A 248 5.28 -25.92 -19.39
C GLN A 248 5.61 -24.43 -19.18
N GLY A 249 5.83 -24.03 -17.93
CA GLY A 249 6.25 -22.66 -17.62
C GLY A 249 6.46 -22.36 -16.14
N LEU A 250 5.90 -23.16 -15.22
CA LEU A 250 6.17 -22.99 -13.80
C LEU A 250 7.61 -23.39 -13.48
N GLN A 251 8.32 -22.52 -12.77
CA GLN A 251 9.65 -22.78 -12.23
C GLN A 251 9.69 -22.39 -10.76
N ILE A 252 10.24 -23.26 -9.92
CA ILE A 252 10.44 -23.00 -8.49
C ILE A 252 11.93 -22.83 -8.20
N LYS A 253 12.27 -22.12 -7.13
CA LYS A 253 13.66 -21.90 -6.74
C LYS A 253 14.09 -22.89 -5.66
N LYS A 254 15.00 -23.80 -6.02
CA LYS A 254 15.58 -24.80 -5.11
C LYS A 254 17.10 -24.66 -5.12
N ASN A 255 17.70 -24.54 -3.93
CA ASN A 255 19.16 -24.41 -3.75
C ASN A 255 19.80 -23.32 -4.63
N GLY A 256 19.11 -22.17 -4.75
CA GLY A 256 19.56 -21.04 -5.57
C GLY A 256 19.43 -21.21 -7.08
N ARG A 257 18.86 -22.32 -7.56
CA ARG A 257 18.62 -22.63 -8.98
C ARG A 257 17.13 -22.66 -9.29
N TRP A 258 16.78 -22.31 -10.53
CA TRP A 258 15.42 -22.47 -11.05
C TRP A 258 15.22 -23.90 -11.54
N VAL A 259 14.19 -24.58 -11.03
CA VAL A 259 13.82 -25.95 -11.36
C VAL A 259 12.45 -25.94 -12.04
N PRO A 260 12.31 -26.50 -13.25
CA PRO A 260 11.03 -26.60 -13.93
C PRO A 260 10.14 -27.65 -13.27
N VAL A 261 8.86 -27.33 -13.09
CA VAL A 261 7.86 -28.28 -12.59
C VAL A 261 7.18 -28.95 -13.77
N LYS A 262 7.20 -30.28 -13.81
CA LYS A 262 6.46 -31.09 -14.79
C LYS A 262 5.13 -31.55 -14.17
N PRO A 263 3.98 -30.99 -14.58
CA PRO A 263 2.69 -31.37 -14.01
C PRO A 263 2.35 -32.83 -14.31
N VAL A 264 1.93 -33.57 -13.29
CA VAL A 264 1.34 -34.90 -13.44
C VAL A 264 -0.09 -34.73 -13.97
N PRO A 265 -0.51 -35.51 -14.99
CA PRO A 265 -1.88 -35.46 -15.48
C PRO A 265 -2.90 -35.66 -14.37
N GLY A 266 -3.92 -34.79 -14.33
CA GLY A 266 -4.95 -34.82 -13.30
C GLY A 266 -4.56 -34.22 -11.95
N ALA A 267 -3.28 -33.98 -11.66
CA ALA A 267 -2.84 -33.51 -10.35
C ALA A 267 -3.04 -32.00 -10.13
N PHE A 268 -3.18 -31.60 -8.86
CA PHE A 268 -2.94 -30.23 -8.41
C PHE A 268 -1.47 -30.04 -8.06
N ILE A 269 -0.88 -28.92 -8.45
CA ILE A 269 0.39 -28.46 -7.89
C ILE A 269 0.04 -27.60 -6.68
N VAL A 270 0.51 -28.01 -5.51
CA VAL A 270 0.21 -27.35 -4.23
C VAL A 270 1.47 -26.69 -3.71
N ASN A 271 1.36 -25.48 -3.16
CA ASN A 271 2.47 -24.82 -2.48
C ASN A 271 2.10 -24.10 -1.20
N ILE A 272 3.07 -24.10 -0.28
CA ILE A 272 3.03 -23.39 1.00
C ILE A 272 3.23 -21.89 0.75
N GLY A 273 2.34 -21.08 1.32
CA GLY A 273 2.47 -19.62 1.31
C GLY A 273 3.10 -19.06 2.58
N ASP A 274 3.46 -17.79 2.54
CA ASP A 274 4.17 -17.07 3.60
C ASP A 274 3.46 -17.17 4.96
N ILE A 275 2.12 -17.22 4.97
CA ILE A 275 1.33 -17.31 6.22
C ILE A 275 1.66 -18.59 6.99
N ILE A 276 1.77 -19.72 6.29
CA ILE A 276 2.07 -21.01 6.92
C ILE A 276 3.55 -21.15 7.24
N GLU A 277 4.45 -20.56 6.45
CA GLU A 277 5.86 -20.46 6.86
C GLU A 277 5.97 -19.72 8.21
N ILE A 278 5.24 -18.62 8.40
CA ILE A 278 5.21 -17.89 9.67
C ILE A 278 4.56 -18.72 10.78
N MET A 279 3.38 -19.30 10.55
CA MET A 279 2.63 -20.07 11.55
C MET A 279 3.37 -21.32 12.01
N SER A 280 4.09 -21.97 11.09
CA SER A 280 4.95 -23.11 11.40
C SER A 280 6.32 -22.73 12.00
N ASN A 281 6.51 -21.46 12.38
CA ASN A 281 7.78 -20.92 12.87
C ASN A 281 8.98 -21.18 11.93
N GLY A 282 8.70 -21.30 10.63
CA GLY A 282 9.67 -21.55 9.58
C GLY A 282 9.97 -23.02 9.33
N GLU A 283 9.22 -23.94 9.94
CA GLU A 283 9.37 -25.37 9.66
C GLU A 283 9.00 -25.69 8.21
N TYR A 284 7.85 -25.19 7.75
CA TYR A 284 7.43 -25.29 6.34
C TYR A 284 7.90 -24.07 5.56
N LYS A 285 8.19 -24.26 4.26
CA LYS A 285 8.87 -23.24 3.45
C LYS A 285 7.97 -22.69 2.36
N SER A 286 7.83 -21.36 2.31
CA SER A 286 7.27 -20.68 1.15
C SER A 286 8.36 -20.39 0.13
N ILE A 287 8.24 -21.00 -1.04
CA ILE A 287 9.31 -21.00 -2.04
C ILE A 287 9.05 -19.98 -3.14
N GLU A 288 10.10 -19.20 -3.43
CA GLU A 288 10.11 -18.28 -4.57
C GLU A 288 9.92 -19.05 -5.88
N HIS A 289 8.95 -18.64 -6.68
CA HIS A 289 8.59 -19.27 -7.93
C HIS A 289 8.26 -18.22 -9.00
N ARG A 290 8.26 -18.64 -10.27
CA ARG A 290 8.00 -17.77 -11.43
C ARG A 290 7.31 -18.54 -12.56
N ALA A 291 6.73 -17.81 -13.52
CA ALA A 291 6.23 -18.40 -14.76
C ALA A 291 7.01 -17.86 -15.96
N VAL A 292 7.62 -18.75 -16.74
CA VAL A 292 8.27 -18.41 -18.01
C VAL A 292 7.30 -18.53 -19.18
N VAL A 293 7.61 -17.84 -20.27
CA VAL A 293 6.80 -17.78 -21.49
C VAL A 293 7.37 -18.75 -22.53
N ASN A 294 6.51 -19.36 -23.34
CA ASN A 294 6.91 -20.22 -24.45
C ASN A 294 6.98 -19.41 -25.77
N THR A 295 7.81 -19.86 -26.72
CA THR A 295 8.01 -19.16 -27.99
C THR A 295 6.89 -19.35 -29.01
N GLU A 296 6.17 -20.48 -28.94
CA GLU A 296 5.27 -20.95 -29.99
C GLU A 296 3.82 -21.09 -29.53
N ARG A 297 3.61 -21.49 -28.27
CA ARG A 297 2.27 -21.79 -27.74
C ARG A 297 1.95 -20.95 -26.51
N GLU A 298 0.69 -20.57 -26.37
CA GLU A 298 0.19 -19.94 -25.14
C GLU A 298 0.16 -20.94 -23.98
N ARG A 299 0.37 -20.44 -22.77
CA ARG A 299 0.21 -21.23 -21.54
C ARG A 299 -0.98 -20.72 -20.74
N LEU A 300 -1.80 -21.63 -20.23
CA LEU A 300 -2.89 -21.31 -19.30
C LEU A 300 -2.72 -22.07 -17.98
N SER A 301 -3.13 -21.42 -16.88
CA SER A 301 -3.16 -22.03 -15.54
C SER A 301 -4.20 -21.37 -14.66
N ILE A 302 -4.77 -22.12 -13.73
CA ILE A 302 -5.72 -21.61 -12.73
C ILE A 302 -5.10 -21.84 -11.35
N ALA A 303 -4.86 -20.77 -10.60
CA ALA A 303 -4.36 -20.83 -9.23
C ALA A 303 -5.47 -20.43 -8.26
N ALA A 304 -5.74 -21.25 -7.25
CA ALA A 304 -6.66 -20.97 -6.17
C ALA A 304 -5.87 -20.70 -4.89
N PHE A 305 -6.02 -19.49 -4.35
CA PHE A 305 -5.30 -19.01 -3.18
C PHE A 305 -6.21 -19.08 -1.96
N HIS A 306 -5.76 -19.75 -0.90
CA HIS A 306 -6.51 -19.92 0.34
C HIS A 306 -5.83 -19.16 1.47
N SER A 307 -6.51 -18.15 1.98
CA SER A 307 -6.04 -17.29 3.07
C SER A 307 -6.91 -17.47 4.31
N PRO A 308 -6.38 -17.27 5.52
CA PRO A 308 -7.17 -17.40 6.73
C PRO A 308 -8.23 -16.28 6.82
N ASN A 309 -9.13 -16.39 7.78
CA ASN A 309 -10.07 -15.33 8.11
C ASN A 309 -9.30 -14.02 8.36
N MET A 310 -9.86 -12.89 7.89
CA MET A 310 -9.28 -11.55 8.07
C MET A 310 -9.07 -11.15 9.55
N ARG A 311 -9.70 -11.86 10.49
CA ARG A 311 -9.53 -11.66 11.94
C ARG A 311 -8.40 -12.48 12.54
N THR A 312 -7.86 -13.46 11.82
CA THR A 312 -6.84 -14.39 12.32
C THR A 312 -5.51 -13.67 12.56
N ALA A 313 -4.96 -13.87 13.75
CA ALA A 313 -3.60 -13.46 14.07
C ALA A 313 -2.61 -14.38 13.32
N ILE A 314 -1.71 -13.80 12.54
CA ILE A 314 -0.66 -14.50 11.81
C ILE A 314 0.63 -14.48 12.64
N GLY A 315 0.99 -15.57 13.28
CA GLY A 315 2.27 -15.65 13.97
C GLY A 315 2.68 -17.09 14.18
N PRO A 316 3.92 -17.34 14.63
CA PRO A 316 4.30 -18.67 15.07
C PRO A 316 3.26 -19.20 16.06
N LEU A 317 2.71 -20.38 15.75
CA LEU A 317 1.76 -21.03 16.65
C LEU A 317 2.49 -21.40 17.94
N PRO A 318 1.92 -21.12 19.13
CA PRO A 318 2.62 -21.28 20.41
C PRO A 318 3.26 -22.67 20.58
N ASP A 319 2.56 -23.71 20.16
CA ASP A 319 3.00 -25.11 20.26
C ASP A 319 4.21 -25.44 19.38
N LEU A 320 4.50 -24.60 18.37
CA LEU A 320 5.64 -24.74 17.45
C LEU A 320 6.82 -23.81 17.81
N VAL A 321 6.70 -23.00 18.85
CA VAL A 321 7.79 -22.14 19.31
C VAL A 321 8.76 -22.90 20.23
N LYS A 322 8.28 -23.76 21.16
CA LYS A 322 9.06 -24.61 22.10
C LYS A 322 10.41 -24.01 22.57
N ASP A 323 11.44 -24.82 22.85
CA ASP A 323 12.79 -24.39 23.30
C ASP A 323 13.56 -23.52 22.27
N ASN A 324 12.96 -23.23 21.11
CA ASN A 324 13.53 -22.40 20.05
C ASN A 324 13.04 -20.96 20.18
N ALA A 325 13.90 -20.01 19.81
CA ALA A 325 13.45 -18.63 19.66
C ALA A 325 12.45 -18.52 18.51
N ALA A 326 11.39 -17.72 18.68
CA ALA A 326 10.46 -17.40 17.60
C ALA A 326 11.23 -16.73 16.44
N ASN A 327 11.23 -17.38 15.27
CA ASN A 327 11.91 -16.88 14.07
C ASN A 327 11.13 -15.72 13.43
N TYR A 328 9.82 -15.68 13.68
CA TYR A 328 8.93 -14.66 13.17
C TYR A 328 8.25 -13.95 14.34
N LYS A 329 7.98 -12.66 14.18
CA LYS A 329 7.15 -11.94 15.13
C LYS A 329 5.71 -12.38 14.92
N THR A 330 4.98 -12.67 16.00
CA THR A 330 3.52 -12.80 15.90
C THR A 330 2.97 -11.48 15.39
N VAL A 331 2.53 -11.53 14.13
CA VAL A 331 1.58 -10.59 13.58
C VAL A 331 0.25 -11.02 14.18
N ALA A 332 0.01 -10.64 15.45
CA ALA A 332 -1.38 -10.38 15.84
C ALA A 332 -1.99 -9.48 14.75
N ALA A 333 -3.29 -9.26 14.75
CA ALA A 333 -3.80 -8.10 14.07
C ALA A 333 -3.16 -6.82 14.69
N LYS A 334 -1.88 -6.52 14.45
CA LYS A 334 -1.10 -5.38 14.93
C LYS A 334 -1.56 -4.10 14.23
N PHE A 335 -2.45 -4.27 13.24
CA PHE A 335 -3.30 -3.25 12.64
C PHE A 335 -4.79 -3.40 12.96
N ALA A 336 -5.21 -4.39 13.76
CA ALA A 336 -6.44 -4.23 14.51
C ALA A 336 -6.22 -3.13 15.53
N PHE A 337 -7.24 -2.32 15.62
CA PHE A 337 -7.34 -1.30 16.64
C PHE A 337 -7.66 -1.99 17.96
N PHE A 338 -6.88 -1.71 18.99
CA PHE A 338 -7.05 -2.24 20.33
C PHE A 338 -7.51 -1.12 21.27
N PRO A 339 -8.75 -0.61 21.14
CA PRO A 339 -9.25 0.36 22.12
C PRO A 339 -9.20 -0.25 23.52
N PRO A 340 -8.77 0.50 24.56
CA PRO A 340 -8.87 0.03 25.94
C PRO A 340 -10.30 -0.43 26.27
N SER A 341 -10.42 -1.63 26.82
CA SER A 341 -11.70 -2.23 27.22
C SER A 341 -11.60 -2.74 28.66
N PRO A 342 -12.30 -2.11 29.64
CA PRO A 342 -13.14 -0.91 29.46
C PRO A 342 -12.31 0.36 29.19
N PRO A 343 -12.93 1.43 28.63
CA PRO A 343 -12.32 2.76 28.52
C PRO A 343 -11.77 3.26 29.86
N THR A 344 -10.66 3.99 29.85
CA THR A 344 -10.02 4.46 31.09
C THR A 344 -10.70 5.68 31.71
N TYR A 345 -11.57 6.35 30.95
CA TYR A 345 -12.35 7.49 31.38
C TYR A 345 -13.82 7.36 30.93
N LYS A 346 -14.69 8.14 31.56
CA LYS A 346 -16.10 8.32 31.20
C LYS A 346 -16.41 9.81 31.08
N ILE A 347 -17.38 10.13 30.24
CA ILE A 347 -17.88 11.50 30.10
C ILE A 347 -19.09 11.68 31.02
N GLN A 348 -19.13 12.81 31.72
CA GLN A 348 -20.26 13.26 32.52
C GLN A 348 -20.63 14.69 32.15
N LYS A 349 -21.88 15.08 32.37
CA LYS A 349 -22.31 16.48 32.32
C LYS A 349 -22.19 17.08 33.71
N ARG A 350 -21.50 18.20 33.84
CA ARG A 350 -21.42 18.95 35.11
C ARG A 350 -22.78 19.56 35.41
N GLU A 351 -23.29 19.32 36.62
CA GLU A 351 -24.60 19.84 37.05
C GLU A 351 -24.66 21.37 37.10
N ARG A 352 -23.51 22.05 37.30
CA ARG A 352 -23.45 23.49 37.52
C ARG A 352 -23.61 24.34 36.25
N ASP A 353 -23.06 23.89 35.12
CA ASP A 353 -22.98 24.66 33.87
C ASP A 353 -23.36 23.86 32.60
N GLY A 354 -23.72 22.59 32.74
CA GLY A 354 -24.09 21.71 31.64
C GLY A 354 -22.93 21.31 30.72
N LYS A 355 -21.69 21.74 31.01
CA LYS A 355 -20.51 21.37 30.22
C LYS A 355 -20.10 19.93 30.46
N LEU A 356 -19.43 19.34 29.47
CA LEU A 356 -18.88 18.00 29.59
C LEU A 356 -17.60 17.99 30.45
N SER A 357 -17.42 16.94 31.23
CA SER A 357 -16.20 16.60 31.94
C SER A 357 -15.83 15.14 31.71
N ALA A 358 -14.53 14.85 31.76
CA ALA A 358 -14.02 13.49 31.79
C ALA A 358 -13.66 13.11 33.23
N VAL A 359 -14.03 11.90 33.65
CA VAL A 359 -13.70 11.31 34.95
C VAL A 359 -13.10 9.93 34.77
N ALA A 360 -12.19 9.51 35.65
CA ALA A 360 -11.59 8.18 35.60
C ALA A 360 -12.65 7.07 35.76
N ALA A 361 -12.51 5.97 35.02
CA ALA A 361 -13.49 4.89 34.99
C ALA A 361 -13.38 3.89 36.18
N SER A 362 -12.25 3.82 36.90
CA SER A 362 -12.07 3.02 38.13
C SER A 362 -10.87 3.48 38.98
N ALA A 363 -10.98 3.35 40.31
CA ALA A 363 -9.95 3.64 41.32
C ALA A 363 -9.13 2.40 41.77
N THR A 364 -9.16 1.27 41.04
CA THR A 364 -8.66 -0.03 41.54
C THR A 364 -7.35 -0.56 40.94
N THR A 365 -6.51 0.26 40.29
CA THR A 365 -5.14 -0.18 39.93
C THR A 365 -4.12 0.90 40.30
N ASN A 366 -3.07 0.48 41.02
CA ASN A 366 -1.96 1.31 41.52
C ASN A 366 -0.99 1.75 40.39
N THR A 367 -1.55 2.30 39.32
CA THR A 367 -0.85 2.94 38.22
C THR A 367 -1.66 4.17 37.84
N THR A 368 -1.06 5.34 38.07
CA THR A 368 -1.62 6.70 37.99
C THR A 368 -2.69 6.87 36.91
N SER A 369 -3.94 6.68 37.31
CA SER A 369 -5.15 7.06 36.58
C SER A 369 -5.38 8.57 36.78
N LEU A 370 -5.93 9.24 35.76
CA LEU A 370 -6.28 10.68 35.73
C LEU A 370 -6.38 11.26 37.16
N PRO A 371 -5.44 12.10 37.64
CA PRO A 371 -5.64 12.80 38.89
C PRO A 371 -6.97 13.55 38.74
N ALA A 372 -7.86 13.38 39.71
CA ALA A 372 -9.20 13.96 39.72
C ALA A 372 -9.14 15.36 39.12
N VAL A 373 -9.59 15.49 37.86
CA VAL A 373 -9.51 16.76 37.12
C VAL A 373 -10.16 17.77 38.03
N PRO A 374 -9.44 18.79 38.53
CA PRO A 374 -10.03 19.73 39.45
C PRO A 374 -11.31 20.27 38.78
N PRO A 375 -12.47 20.21 39.45
CA PRO A 375 -13.75 20.56 38.85
C PRO A 375 -13.80 21.99 38.27
N ASP A 376 -12.75 22.80 38.48
CA ASP A 376 -12.58 24.17 37.98
C ASP A 376 -11.39 24.37 37.02
N ASN A 377 -10.82 23.34 36.38
CA ASN A 377 -9.78 23.59 35.37
C ASN A 377 -10.37 24.26 34.11
N LYS A 378 -10.36 25.60 34.09
CA LYS A 378 -10.87 26.45 33.00
C LYS A 378 -10.12 26.27 31.67
N SER A 379 -9.03 25.51 31.65
CA SER A 379 -8.20 25.33 30.45
C SER A 379 -8.52 24.07 29.63
N LEU A 380 -9.34 23.14 30.12
CA LEU A 380 -9.73 21.92 29.41
C LEU A 380 -11.18 21.99 28.92
N ASP A 381 -11.38 21.93 27.61
CA ASP A 381 -12.69 21.65 27.01
C ASP A 381 -12.78 20.17 26.64
N VAL A 382 -13.84 19.49 27.09
CA VAL A 382 -14.17 18.12 26.67
C VAL A 382 -15.28 18.20 25.62
N LEU A 383 -15.03 17.66 24.44
CA LEU A 383 -15.87 17.80 23.26
C LEU A 383 -16.41 16.44 22.82
N VAL A 384 -17.61 16.45 22.26
CA VAL A 384 -18.17 15.33 21.49
C VAL A 384 -18.45 15.86 20.08
N ILE A 385 -17.70 15.36 19.11
CA ILE A 385 -17.69 15.88 17.73
C ILE A 385 -18.35 14.84 16.82
N ASP A 386 -19.30 15.30 16.01
CA ASP A 386 -19.94 14.49 14.98
C ASP A 386 -19.03 14.34 13.76
N THR A 387 -18.87 13.10 13.29
CA THR A 387 -18.08 12.79 12.11
C THR A 387 -18.97 12.65 10.88
N LYS A 388 -18.42 12.91 9.68
CA LYS A 388 -19.12 12.69 8.40
C LYS A 388 -19.60 11.24 8.17
N ARG A 389 -19.15 10.29 8.99
CA ARG A 389 -19.53 8.88 8.94
C ARG A 389 -20.59 8.49 9.97
N GLY A 390 -21.16 9.46 10.69
CA GLY A 390 -22.23 9.23 11.66
C GLY A 390 -21.76 8.76 13.04
N ASN A 391 -20.45 8.71 13.30
CA ASN A 391 -19.91 8.44 14.63
C ASN A 391 -19.77 9.73 15.43
N LYS A 392 -19.81 9.61 16.76
CA LYS A 392 -19.51 10.67 17.71
C LYS A 392 -18.17 10.35 18.38
N ILE A 393 -17.19 11.22 18.19
CA ILE A 393 -15.85 11.06 18.77
C ILE A 393 -15.60 12.07 19.89
N VAL A 394 -14.74 11.70 20.82
CA VAL A 394 -14.39 12.55 21.96
C VAL A 394 -13.08 13.25 21.70
N ALA A 395 -12.98 14.53 22.09
CA ALA A 395 -11.73 15.28 22.03
C ALA A 395 -11.50 16.09 23.32
N PHE A 396 -10.23 16.21 23.71
CA PHE A 396 -9.75 17.05 24.81
C PHE A 396 -8.96 18.22 24.24
N TYR A 397 -9.46 19.43 24.45
CA TYR A 397 -8.79 20.66 24.03
C TYR A 397 -8.21 21.40 25.25
N LEU A 398 -6.88 21.44 25.33
CA LEU A 398 -6.13 22.16 26.35
C LEU A 398 -5.68 23.53 25.82
N ARG A 399 -6.23 24.58 26.43
CA ARG A 399 -5.87 25.98 26.18
C ARG A 399 -4.60 26.33 26.93
N ASN A 400 -3.68 27.01 26.25
CA ASN A 400 -2.57 27.70 26.89
C ASN A 400 -2.65 29.21 26.55
N PRO A 401 -2.77 30.10 27.54
CA PRO A 401 -2.90 31.55 27.30
C PRO A 401 -1.73 32.18 26.53
N TYR A 402 -0.56 31.54 26.55
CA TYR A 402 0.64 32.02 25.88
C TYR A 402 0.86 31.36 24.51
N ALA A 403 -0.04 30.47 24.09
CA ALA A 403 0.14 29.73 22.85
C ALA A 403 -0.20 30.55 21.62
N ARG A 404 0.73 30.52 20.66
CA ARG A 404 0.51 31.02 19.29
C ARG A 404 0.10 29.92 18.33
N LEU A 405 0.54 28.69 18.58
CA LEU A 405 0.29 27.52 17.75
C LEU A 405 -0.61 26.51 18.46
N THR A 406 -1.31 25.73 17.66
CA THR A 406 -2.14 24.61 18.12
C THR A 406 -1.54 23.30 17.60
N LEU A 407 -1.41 22.31 18.49
CA LEU A 407 -0.98 20.96 18.20
C LEU A 407 -2.19 20.03 18.16
N LEU A 408 -2.47 19.41 17.01
CA LEU A 408 -3.48 18.35 16.87
C LEU A 408 -2.79 17.00 16.95
N TYR A 409 -3.11 16.21 17.96
CA TYR A 409 -2.46 14.96 18.31
C TYR A 409 -3.32 13.74 17.97
N SER A 410 -2.88 12.95 16.98
CA SER A 410 -3.39 11.62 16.68
C SER A 410 -2.57 10.57 17.43
N HIS A 411 -3.18 9.91 18.42
CA HIS A 411 -2.46 9.00 19.32
C HIS A 411 -2.17 7.61 18.73
N GLY A 412 -1.30 6.86 19.41
CA GLY A 412 -0.96 5.47 19.07
C GLY A 412 -2.11 4.47 19.28
N ASN A 413 -1.88 3.21 18.89
CA ASN A 413 -2.81 2.12 19.18
C ASN A 413 -2.78 1.80 20.69
N ALA A 414 -3.80 1.10 21.21
CA ALA A 414 -3.86 0.67 22.62
C ALA A 414 -3.77 1.81 23.66
N ALA A 415 -4.17 3.02 23.28
CA ALA A 415 -4.27 4.18 24.17
C ALA A 415 -5.62 4.87 23.97
N ASP A 416 -6.13 5.52 25.01
CA ASP A 416 -7.23 6.49 24.93
C ASP A 416 -6.84 7.83 25.57
N LEU A 417 -7.69 8.85 25.41
CA LEU A 417 -7.44 10.19 25.94
C LEU A 417 -7.21 10.22 27.46
N GLY A 418 -7.80 9.29 28.20
CA GLY A 418 -7.66 9.25 29.65
C GLY A 418 -6.24 8.89 30.07
N GLN A 419 -5.61 7.93 29.37
CA GLN A 419 -4.22 7.53 29.62
C GLN A 419 -3.21 8.59 29.18
N LEU A 420 -3.54 9.37 28.14
CA LEU A 420 -2.63 10.36 27.55
C LEU A 420 -2.75 11.75 28.16
N TYR A 421 -3.69 11.98 29.08
CA TYR A 421 -3.98 13.30 29.62
C TYR A 421 -2.74 13.96 30.26
N ASP A 422 -1.97 13.23 31.06
CA ASP A 422 -0.77 13.78 31.71
C ASP A 422 0.31 14.16 30.70
N LEU A 423 0.51 13.33 29.68
CA LEU A 423 1.41 13.65 28.56
C LEU A 423 0.94 14.92 27.83
N PHE A 424 -0.34 15.04 27.55
CA PHE A 424 -0.92 16.22 26.90
C PHE A 424 -0.74 17.49 27.73
N LEU A 425 -0.92 17.41 29.05
CA LEU A 425 -0.66 18.53 29.94
C LEU A 425 0.82 18.93 29.93
N GLN A 426 1.73 17.95 30.00
CA GLN A 426 3.17 18.22 29.94
C GLN A 426 3.59 18.86 28.62
N LEU A 427 3.06 18.37 27.48
CA LEU A 427 3.34 18.94 26.16
C LEU A 427 2.75 20.36 26.02
N ASN A 428 1.52 20.58 26.46
CA ASN A 428 0.85 21.89 26.46
C ASN A 428 1.69 22.96 27.19
N LEU A 429 2.20 22.61 28.38
CA LEU A 429 2.97 23.53 29.21
C LEU A 429 4.40 23.71 28.70
N SER A 430 5.09 22.62 28.36
CA SER A 430 6.51 22.64 27.97
C SER A 430 6.71 23.27 26.59
N LEU A 431 5.81 23.00 25.64
CA LEU A 431 5.89 23.53 24.29
C LEU A 431 5.19 24.90 24.14
N ARG A 432 4.39 25.31 25.13
CA ARG A 432 3.56 26.53 25.10
C ARG A 432 2.64 26.57 23.88
N VAL A 433 1.92 25.47 23.64
CA VAL A 433 0.96 25.34 22.53
C VAL A 433 -0.43 25.05 23.08
N ASN A 434 -1.48 25.43 22.35
CA ASN A 434 -2.78 24.80 22.54
C ASN A 434 -2.66 23.35 22.07
N LEU A 435 -3.34 22.41 22.70
CA LEU A 435 -3.27 21.00 22.33
C LEU A 435 -4.66 20.41 22.23
N ILE A 436 -4.97 19.79 21.09
CA ILE A 436 -6.15 18.93 20.95
C ILE A 436 -5.73 17.49 20.75
N GLY A 437 -6.20 16.60 21.62
CA GLY A 437 -6.16 15.16 21.41
C GLY A 437 -7.58 14.65 21.18
N TYR A 438 -7.75 13.62 20.37
CA TYR A 438 -9.05 13.00 20.12
C TYR A 438 -8.95 11.48 20.11
N ASP A 439 -10.01 10.80 20.58
CA ASP A 439 -10.16 9.36 20.42
C ASP A 439 -10.72 9.03 19.03
N TYR A 440 -10.26 7.93 18.46
CA TYR A 440 -10.84 7.40 17.23
C TYR A 440 -12.27 6.86 17.46
N SER A 441 -13.05 6.74 16.38
CA SER A 441 -14.32 5.99 16.43
C SER A 441 -14.12 4.61 17.07
N GLY A 442 -14.88 4.29 18.12
CA GLY A 442 -14.76 3.04 18.90
C GLY A 442 -13.64 3.01 19.96
N TYR A 443 -12.95 4.14 20.22
CA TYR A 443 -12.00 4.30 21.32
C TYR A 443 -12.57 5.15 22.44
N GLY A 444 -12.12 4.90 23.67
CA GLY A 444 -12.51 5.69 24.84
C GLY A 444 -14.03 5.75 24.98
N ALA A 445 -14.57 6.96 25.14
CA ALA A 445 -16.01 7.19 25.19
C ALA A 445 -16.64 7.49 23.80
N SER A 446 -15.91 7.28 22.71
CA SER A 446 -16.38 7.49 21.33
C SER A 446 -17.25 6.33 20.83
N THR A 447 -18.24 6.63 19.99
CA THR A 447 -19.11 5.62 19.37
C THR A 447 -18.51 5.04 18.09
N GLY A 448 -19.17 4.02 17.54
CA GLY A 448 -18.78 3.40 16.27
C GLY A 448 -17.74 2.29 16.44
N LYS A 449 -17.02 1.99 15.36
CA LYS A 449 -15.96 0.96 15.33
C LYS A 449 -14.69 1.53 14.72
N PRO A 450 -13.52 1.10 15.16
CA PRO A 450 -12.28 1.63 14.63
C PRO A 450 -11.95 1.04 13.26
N SER A 451 -11.56 1.90 12.31
CA SER A 451 -11.15 1.52 10.94
C SER A 451 -10.28 2.63 10.33
N GLU A 452 -9.44 2.32 9.34
CA GLU A 452 -8.63 3.33 8.63
C GLU A 452 -9.50 4.50 8.14
N THR A 453 -10.60 4.20 7.48
CA THR A 453 -11.53 5.21 6.93
C THR A 453 -12.26 6.00 8.01
N ASN A 454 -12.58 5.40 9.17
CA ASN A 454 -13.07 6.17 10.32
C ASN A 454 -12.00 7.11 10.86
N THR A 455 -10.76 6.65 11.07
CA THR A 455 -9.71 7.55 11.60
C THR A 455 -9.46 8.78 10.70
N TYR A 456 -9.68 8.67 9.39
CA TYR A 456 -9.66 9.79 8.46
C TYR A 456 -10.84 10.73 8.60
N ALA A 457 -12.05 10.20 8.80
CA ALA A 457 -13.23 11.00 9.08
C ALA A 457 -13.12 11.70 10.44
N ASP A 458 -12.55 11.02 11.43
CA ASP A 458 -12.36 11.50 12.79
C ASP A 458 -11.43 12.72 12.80
N ILE A 459 -10.23 12.62 12.21
CA ILE A 459 -9.27 13.74 12.19
C ILE A 459 -9.79 14.93 11.37
N GLU A 460 -10.55 14.68 10.31
CA GLU A 460 -11.16 15.74 9.49
C GLU A 460 -12.22 16.50 10.30
N ALA A 461 -13.03 15.80 11.09
CA ALA A 461 -14.04 16.44 11.95
C ALA A 461 -13.38 17.27 13.07
N VAL A 462 -12.28 16.78 13.67
CA VAL A 462 -11.52 17.53 14.67
C VAL A 462 -10.89 18.78 14.07
N TYR A 463 -10.34 18.69 12.86
CA TYR A 463 -9.82 19.85 12.14
C TYR A 463 -10.91 20.89 11.83
N GLU A 464 -12.08 20.44 11.38
CA GLU A 464 -13.23 21.32 11.11
C GLU A 464 -13.71 22.01 12.40
N CYS A 465 -13.78 21.29 13.52
CA CYS A 465 -14.08 21.87 14.83
C CYS A 465 -13.04 22.94 15.24
N LEU A 466 -11.74 22.66 15.10
CA LEU A 466 -10.69 23.65 15.36
C LEU A 466 -10.83 24.91 14.48
N GLU A 467 -11.15 24.74 13.20
CA GLU A 467 -11.29 25.85 12.25
C GLU A 467 -12.54 26.70 12.55
N THR A 468 -13.67 26.06 12.85
CA THR A 468 -14.97 26.71 12.98
C THR A 468 -15.28 27.22 14.38
N GLU A 469 -15.00 26.43 15.43
CA GLU A 469 -15.32 26.77 16.83
C GLU A 469 -14.17 27.51 17.53
N TYR A 470 -12.93 27.19 17.17
CA TYR A 470 -11.73 27.74 17.83
C TYR A 470 -10.98 28.75 16.96
N GLY A 471 -11.38 28.94 15.70
CA GLY A 471 -10.76 29.90 14.78
C GLY A 471 -9.30 29.60 14.43
N VAL A 472 -8.87 28.35 14.54
CA VAL A 472 -7.48 27.94 14.29
C VAL A 472 -7.24 27.85 12.79
N SER A 473 -6.35 28.70 12.27
CA SER A 473 -5.96 28.68 10.86
C SER A 473 -4.97 27.54 10.56
N GLN A 474 -4.90 27.08 9.31
CA GLN A 474 -3.86 26.11 8.89
C GLN A 474 -2.44 26.60 9.20
N GLU A 475 -2.21 27.91 9.17
CA GLU A 475 -0.88 28.49 9.39
C GLU A 475 -0.48 28.47 10.87
N ASP A 476 -1.42 28.20 11.78
CA ASP A 476 -1.18 28.08 13.21
C ASP A 476 -1.29 26.63 13.71
N LEU A 477 -1.55 25.68 12.80
CA LEU A 477 -1.77 24.28 13.11
C LEU A 477 -0.54 23.41 12.80
N ILE A 478 -0.09 22.67 13.81
CA ILE A 478 0.87 21.58 13.69
C ILE A 478 0.14 20.26 13.90
N LEU A 479 0.32 19.31 12.99
CA LEU A 479 -0.23 17.96 13.15
C LEU A 479 0.83 17.05 13.77
N TYR A 480 0.42 16.23 14.72
CA TYR A 480 1.26 15.28 15.43
C TYR A 480 0.65 13.89 15.32
N GLY A 481 1.40 12.91 14.79
CA GLY A 481 0.95 11.53 14.69
C GLY A 481 1.91 10.55 15.32
N GLN A 482 1.45 9.82 16.34
CA GLN A 482 2.21 8.75 17.00
C GLN A 482 1.80 7.38 16.46
N SER A 483 2.78 6.56 16.06
CA SER A 483 2.55 5.18 15.62
C SER A 483 1.43 5.09 14.57
N VAL A 484 0.33 4.36 14.85
CA VAL A 484 -0.86 4.27 13.98
C VAL A 484 -1.46 5.65 13.63
N GLY A 485 -1.39 6.62 14.56
CA GLY A 485 -1.86 7.99 14.39
C GLY A 485 -1.13 8.78 13.29
N SER A 486 0.05 8.32 12.86
CA SER A 486 0.73 8.86 11.67
C SER A 486 -0.11 8.71 10.39
N GLY A 487 -0.98 7.70 10.33
CA GLY A 487 -1.93 7.43 9.26
C GLY A 487 -2.92 8.56 8.98
N PRO A 488 -3.81 8.90 9.95
CA PRO A 488 -4.73 10.04 9.83
C PRO A 488 -3.99 11.38 9.78
N THR A 489 -2.89 11.54 10.52
CA THR A 489 -2.05 12.76 10.46
C THR A 489 -1.57 13.04 9.03
N LEU A 490 -0.95 12.06 8.36
CA LEU A 490 -0.46 12.24 6.99
C LEU A 490 -1.58 12.31 5.95
N HIS A 491 -2.74 11.73 6.24
CA HIS A 491 -3.93 11.90 5.41
C HIS A 491 -4.40 13.35 5.37
N LEU A 492 -4.55 13.97 6.54
CA LEU A 492 -4.92 15.38 6.63
C LEU A 492 -3.81 16.28 6.09
N ALA A 493 -2.55 16.01 6.44
CA ALA A 493 -1.40 16.79 6.00
C ALA A 493 -1.22 16.83 4.48
N ALA A 494 -1.59 15.76 3.77
CA ALA A 494 -1.53 15.70 2.32
C ALA A 494 -2.57 16.62 1.63
N LYS A 495 -3.64 16.99 2.33
CA LYS A 495 -4.75 17.82 1.83
C LYS A 495 -4.56 19.31 2.14
N LEU A 496 -3.95 19.63 3.28
CA LEU A 496 -3.82 21.02 3.77
C LEU A 496 -2.53 21.68 3.25
N PRO A 497 -2.60 22.67 2.34
CA PRO A 497 -1.41 23.23 1.70
C PRO A 497 -0.61 24.20 2.57
N ARG A 498 -1.21 24.76 3.63
CA ARG A 498 -0.61 25.85 4.43
C ARG A 498 -0.21 25.46 5.85
N LEU A 499 -0.30 24.17 6.20
CA LEU A 499 0.06 23.67 7.53
C LEU A 499 1.39 24.22 8.04
N ARG A 500 1.46 24.51 9.33
CA ARG A 500 2.68 25.02 9.97
C ARG A 500 3.79 23.97 9.98
N GLY A 501 3.47 22.74 10.34
CA GLY A 501 4.41 21.64 10.41
C GLY A 501 3.72 20.30 10.69
N VAL A 502 4.48 19.22 10.55
CA VAL A 502 4.06 17.86 10.91
C VAL A 502 5.13 17.23 11.79
N VAL A 503 4.70 16.58 12.86
CA VAL A 503 5.54 15.73 13.72
C VAL A 503 5.09 14.28 13.56
N LEU A 504 6.02 13.41 13.21
CA LEU A 504 5.82 11.97 13.08
C LEU A 504 6.64 11.27 14.16
N HIS A 505 5.94 10.63 15.10
CA HIS A 505 6.54 9.92 16.22
C HIS A 505 6.37 8.42 16.03
N SER A 506 7.47 7.68 15.90
CA SER A 506 7.49 6.21 15.71
C SER A 506 6.56 5.78 14.57
N ALA A 507 6.56 6.56 13.48
CA ALA A 507 5.56 6.49 12.43
C ALA A 507 5.75 5.31 11.48
N ILE A 508 4.64 4.83 10.92
CA ILE A 508 4.61 3.68 10.01
C ILE A 508 4.71 4.13 8.55
N LEU A 509 5.49 3.43 7.72
CA LEU A 509 5.47 3.60 6.27
C LEU A 509 4.15 3.18 5.65
N SER A 510 3.65 2.04 6.14
CA SER A 510 2.33 1.48 5.87
C SER A 510 2.08 0.27 6.76
N GLY A 511 0.82 -0.19 6.80
CA GLY A 511 0.36 -1.29 7.63
C GLY A 511 1.18 -2.55 7.39
N LEU A 512 1.16 -3.04 6.16
CA LEU A 512 1.81 -4.29 5.79
C LEU A 512 3.34 -4.26 5.94
N ARG A 513 3.97 -3.08 5.78
CA ARG A 513 5.43 -2.95 5.90
C ARG A 513 5.93 -3.00 7.33
N VAL A 514 5.06 -2.75 8.31
CA VAL A 514 5.38 -2.98 9.74
C VAL A 514 5.36 -4.48 10.03
N LEU A 515 4.57 -5.25 9.28
CA LEU A 515 4.39 -6.69 9.46
C LEU A 515 5.49 -7.51 8.79
N CYS A 516 5.92 -7.13 7.58
CA CYS A 516 6.92 -7.87 6.82
C CYS A 516 7.98 -6.92 6.22
N HIS A 517 9.27 -7.27 6.29
CA HIS A 517 10.35 -6.60 5.56
C HIS A 517 10.29 -6.91 4.04
N VAL A 518 9.11 -6.81 3.43
CA VAL A 518 8.91 -7.09 2.00
C VAL A 518 9.21 -5.88 1.12
N LYS A 519 9.92 -6.13 0.02
CA LYS A 519 10.31 -5.13 -0.97
C LYS A 519 9.15 -4.72 -1.91
N PHE A 520 7.99 -5.39 -1.88
CA PHE A 520 6.86 -5.17 -2.80
C PHE A 520 5.72 -4.31 -2.23
N LYS A 521 4.95 -3.66 -3.11
CA LYS A 521 3.83 -2.76 -2.80
C LYS A 521 2.51 -3.54 -2.93
N PHE A 522 1.80 -3.76 -1.82
CA PHE A 522 0.54 -4.51 -1.82
C PHE A 522 -0.70 -3.60 -1.78
N CYS A 523 -1.84 -4.15 -2.17
CA CYS A 523 -3.08 -3.42 -2.38
C CYS A 523 -3.97 -3.37 -1.10
N PHE A 524 -3.90 -4.38 -0.21
CA PHE A 524 -4.51 -4.46 1.14
C PHE A 524 -3.79 -3.66 2.25
N ASP A 525 -2.83 -2.83 1.87
CA ASP A 525 -1.94 -2.13 2.78
C ASP A 525 -2.62 -0.89 3.38
N ILE A 526 -2.99 -0.91 4.67
CA ILE A 526 -3.62 0.25 5.31
C ILE A 526 -2.60 1.35 5.61
N TYR A 527 -3.04 2.60 5.71
CA TYR A 527 -2.19 3.74 6.05
C TYR A 527 -0.94 3.86 5.16
N LYS A 528 -1.13 3.89 3.83
CA LYS A 528 -0.07 4.07 2.80
C LYS A 528 0.65 5.43 2.91
N ASN A 529 1.30 5.68 4.03
CA ASN A 529 1.99 6.92 4.39
C ASN A 529 3.16 7.20 3.44
N ILE A 530 3.79 6.14 2.91
CA ILE A 530 4.77 6.20 1.82
C ILE A 530 4.29 7.02 0.61
N ASN A 531 2.99 7.03 0.32
CA ASN A 531 2.41 7.81 -0.77
C ASN A 531 2.00 9.22 -0.32
N LYS A 532 1.48 9.35 0.89
CA LYS A 532 0.98 10.62 1.43
C LYS A 532 2.10 11.58 1.81
N ILE A 533 3.21 11.08 2.37
CA ILE A 533 4.35 11.91 2.80
C ILE A 533 4.91 12.75 1.65
N LYS A 534 4.90 12.20 0.43
CA LYS A 534 5.31 12.89 -0.80
C LYS A 534 4.39 14.04 -1.19
N LYS A 535 3.22 14.21 -0.56
CA LYS A 535 2.26 15.29 -0.84
C LYS A 535 2.32 16.40 0.22
N VAL A 536 2.94 16.16 1.37
CA VAL A 536 3.06 17.13 2.47
C VAL A 536 3.95 18.31 2.05
N LYS A 537 3.49 19.54 2.32
CA LYS A 537 4.09 20.81 1.84
C LYS A 537 4.64 21.71 2.97
N CYS A 538 4.82 21.15 4.15
CA CYS A 538 5.34 21.83 5.33
C CYS A 538 6.53 21.07 5.92
N PRO A 539 7.31 21.69 6.82
CA PRO A 539 8.36 21.01 7.56
C PRO A 539 7.86 19.75 8.26
N VAL A 540 8.58 18.64 8.07
CA VAL A 540 8.27 17.34 8.71
C VAL A 540 9.40 16.95 9.66
N LEU A 541 9.11 16.94 10.95
CA LEU A 541 9.97 16.35 11.98
C LEU A 541 9.62 14.87 12.14
N VAL A 542 10.64 14.01 12.15
CA VAL A 542 10.50 12.60 12.50
C VAL A 542 11.27 12.34 13.79
N ILE A 543 10.61 11.69 14.75
CA ILE A 543 11.16 11.23 16.02
C ILE A 543 11.00 9.71 16.06
N HIS A 544 12.09 8.96 16.26
CA HIS A 544 12.05 7.50 16.28
C HIS A 544 13.18 6.92 17.14
N GLY A 545 12.88 5.90 17.92
CA GLY A 545 13.86 5.10 18.66
C GLY A 545 14.70 4.21 17.72
N THR A 546 15.98 4.03 18.01
CA THR A 546 16.84 3.12 17.22
C THR A 546 16.53 1.66 17.50
N ASP A 547 15.95 1.37 18.67
CA ASP A 547 15.72 0.02 19.19
C ASP A 547 14.21 -0.26 19.24
N ASP A 548 13.43 0.44 18.41
CA ASP A 548 11.99 0.24 18.26
C ASP A 548 11.70 -1.13 17.65
N ASP A 549 11.19 -2.02 18.50
CA ASP A 549 10.87 -3.41 18.21
C ASP A 549 9.46 -3.61 17.63
N ILE A 550 8.61 -2.59 17.70
CA ILE A 550 7.24 -2.61 17.18
C ILE A 550 7.19 -2.02 15.77
N VAL A 551 7.74 -0.83 15.57
CA VAL A 551 7.86 -0.17 14.27
C VAL A 551 9.33 0.08 14.01
N ASN A 552 9.96 -0.76 13.19
CA ASN A 552 11.38 -0.64 12.92
C ASN A 552 11.78 0.79 12.49
N TRP A 553 12.86 1.31 13.08
CA TRP A 553 13.41 2.65 12.83
C TRP A 553 13.54 3.03 11.34
N LEU A 554 13.76 2.04 10.46
CA LEU A 554 13.81 2.23 9.01
C LEU A 554 12.56 2.91 8.45
N HIS A 555 11.41 2.78 9.11
CA HIS A 555 10.15 3.40 8.72
C HIS A 555 10.23 4.92 8.85
N GLY A 556 10.59 5.42 10.04
CA GLY A 556 10.80 6.84 10.27
C GLY A 556 11.88 7.41 9.37
N ASN A 557 13.01 6.71 9.22
CA ASN A 557 14.11 7.13 8.34
C ASN A 557 13.67 7.25 6.87
N ALA A 558 12.87 6.30 6.38
CA ALA A 558 12.35 6.35 5.02
C ALA A 558 11.33 7.49 4.83
N LEU A 559 10.39 7.68 5.76
CA LEU A 559 9.45 8.79 5.73
C LEU A 559 10.17 10.14 5.72
N TRP A 560 11.19 10.30 6.57
CA TRP A 560 12.03 11.48 6.62
C TRP A 560 12.71 11.76 5.27
N LYS A 561 13.38 10.75 4.68
CA LYS A 561 14.02 10.87 3.36
C LYS A 561 13.05 11.22 2.23
N MET A 562 11.80 10.79 2.35
CA MET A 562 10.76 10.99 1.34
C MET A 562 9.97 12.29 1.51
N ALA A 563 10.10 12.96 2.66
CA ALA A 563 9.47 14.25 2.91
C ALA A 563 10.02 15.32 1.97
N ARG A 564 9.15 16.24 1.51
CA ARG A 564 9.55 17.35 0.62
C ARG A 564 10.37 18.41 1.35
N ASP A 565 10.06 18.62 2.62
CA ASP A 565 10.71 19.60 3.49
C ASP A 565 11.07 18.91 4.82
N PRO A 566 12.08 18.02 4.82
CA PRO A 566 12.47 17.31 6.03
C PRO A 566 13.13 18.27 7.02
N TYR A 567 12.64 18.29 8.25
CA TYR A 567 13.31 18.94 9.39
C TYR A 567 14.36 18.00 9.98
N GLU A 568 15.34 18.51 10.74
CA GLU A 568 16.35 17.65 11.39
C GLU A 568 15.67 16.56 12.26
N PRO A 569 15.86 15.26 11.96
CA PRO A 569 15.17 14.19 12.67
C PRO A 569 15.79 13.98 14.06
N LEU A 570 15.01 13.42 14.98
CA LEU A 570 15.50 12.95 16.27
C LEU A 570 15.52 11.42 16.29
N TRP A 571 16.72 10.84 16.27
CA TRP A 571 16.91 9.40 16.47
C TRP A 571 17.38 9.15 17.91
N ILE A 572 16.51 8.57 18.73
CA ILE A 572 16.80 8.32 20.15
C ILE A 572 17.50 6.97 20.28
N LYS A 573 18.80 7.00 20.59
CA LYS A 573 19.61 5.78 20.77
C LYS A 573 19.12 5.00 21.98
N GLY A 574 18.87 3.70 21.82
CA GLY A 574 18.31 2.83 22.87
C GLY A 574 16.81 3.05 23.14
N GLY A 575 16.17 3.99 22.43
CA GLY A 575 14.73 4.23 22.55
C GLY A 575 13.93 3.11 21.87
N GLY A 576 12.91 2.60 22.57
CA GLY A 576 11.92 1.65 22.06
C GLY A 576 10.65 2.34 21.55
N HIS A 577 9.56 1.60 21.32
CA HIS A 577 8.35 2.17 20.70
C HIS A 577 7.55 3.13 21.60
N CYS A 578 7.44 2.81 22.89
CA CYS A 578 6.51 3.46 23.83
C CYS A 578 7.22 4.21 24.98
N ASN A 579 8.51 4.50 24.86
CA ASN A 579 9.30 5.13 25.94
C ASN A 579 10.06 6.38 25.50
N LEU A 580 9.86 6.86 24.27
CA LEU A 580 10.67 7.96 23.72
C LEU A 580 10.45 9.26 24.49
N GLU A 581 9.25 9.49 25.01
CA GLU A 581 8.88 10.65 25.80
C GLU A 581 9.64 10.75 27.12
N LEU A 582 10.18 9.64 27.62
CA LEU A 582 10.98 9.59 28.85
C LEU A 582 12.41 10.11 28.65
N TYR A 583 12.88 10.21 27.40
CA TYR A 583 14.22 10.69 27.10
C TYR A 583 14.25 12.23 27.08
N PRO A 584 15.19 12.89 27.79
CA PRO A 584 15.27 14.36 27.81
C PRO A 584 15.41 15.00 26.42
N ASP A 585 16.03 14.28 25.48
CA ASP A 585 16.19 14.73 24.09
C ASP A 585 14.86 14.92 23.37
N TYR A 586 13.84 14.11 23.70
CA TYR A 586 12.52 14.17 23.08
C TYR A 586 11.91 15.56 23.24
N ILE A 587 11.74 16.02 24.49
CA ILE A 587 11.10 17.31 24.75
C ILE A 587 11.97 18.47 24.27
N ARG A 588 13.30 18.38 24.44
CA ARG A 588 14.24 19.42 24.00
C ARG A 588 14.18 19.65 22.49
N HIS A 589 14.16 18.58 21.71
CA HIS A 589 14.10 18.67 20.25
C HIS A 589 12.74 19.15 19.77
N LEU A 590 11.67 18.71 20.42
CA LEU A 590 10.31 19.14 20.11
C LEU A 590 10.12 20.63 20.42
N CYS A 591 10.60 21.13 21.56
CA CYS A 591 10.63 22.57 21.88
C CYS A 591 11.35 23.37 20.80
N ARG A 592 12.53 22.91 20.37
CA ARG A 592 13.28 23.57 19.30
C ARG A 592 12.49 23.64 17.99
N PHE A 593 11.86 22.53 17.59
CA PHE A 593 11.01 22.51 16.40
C PHE A 593 9.85 23.49 16.50
N ILE A 594 9.11 23.49 17.61
CA ILE A 594 7.99 24.41 17.84
C ILE A 594 8.45 25.87 17.80
N LEU A 595 9.53 26.23 18.49
CA LEU A 595 10.08 27.59 18.48
C LEU A 595 10.51 28.03 17.07
N GLU A 596 11.10 27.14 16.28
CA GLU A 596 11.43 27.45 14.89
C GLU A 596 10.18 27.63 14.02
N MET A 597 9.15 26.82 14.24
CA MET A 597 7.86 26.98 13.57
C MET A 597 7.20 28.30 13.95
N GLU A 598 7.33 28.72 15.20
CA GLU A 598 6.83 30.00 15.70
C GLU A 598 7.54 31.18 15.03
N ASN A 599 8.85 31.10 14.86
CA ASN A 599 9.65 32.16 14.24
C ASN A 599 9.60 32.16 12.71
N MET A 600 8.99 31.15 12.08
CA MET A 600 8.93 31.05 10.62
C MET A 600 7.88 32.01 10.04
N THR A 601 8.32 33.09 9.38
CA THR A 601 7.40 33.97 8.65
C THR A 601 7.05 33.42 7.28
N THR A 602 5.91 33.82 6.73
CA THR A 602 5.47 33.48 5.35
C THR A 602 6.54 33.84 4.32
N GLU A 603 7.29 34.92 4.54
CA GLU A 603 8.38 35.37 3.69
C GLU A 603 9.61 34.43 3.75
N ILE A 604 10.00 33.97 4.93
CA ILE A 604 11.07 32.97 5.12
C ILE A 604 10.67 31.63 4.48
N ARG A 605 9.41 31.22 4.64
CA ARG A 605 8.86 30.00 4.04
C ARG A 605 8.90 30.06 2.51
N LEU A 606 8.43 31.16 1.92
CA LEU A 606 8.50 31.38 0.47
C LEU A 606 9.94 31.45 -0.04
N LYS A 607 10.87 31.98 0.76
CA LYS A 607 12.31 32.02 0.42
C LYS A 607 12.94 30.62 0.43
N LYS A 608 12.65 29.77 1.43
CA LYS A 608 13.09 28.36 1.49
C LYS A 608 12.52 27.55 0.32
N ILE A 609 11.22 27.70 0.00
CA ILE A 609 10.58 27.04 -1.15
C ILE A 609 11.25 27.46 -2.47
N ARG A 610 11.50 28.77 -2.67
CA ARG A 610 12.19 29.28 -3.87
C ARG A 610 13.64 28.77 -3.97
N GLN A 611 14.35 28.64 -2.85
CA GLN A 611 15.72 28.10 -2.81
C GLN A 611 15.74 26.60 -3.14
N ASN A 612 14.83 25.79 -2.58
CA ASN A 612 14.72 24.36 -2.89
C ASN A 612 14.35 24.10 -4.36
N MET A 613 13.45 24.90 -4.94
CA MET A 613 13.17 24.83 -6.38
C MET A 613 14.39 25.19 -7.25
N ARG A 614 15.22 26.17 -6.84
CA ARG A 614 16.46 26.52 -7.54
C ARG A 614 17.53 25.42 -7.42
N LEU A 615 17.64 24.74 -6.28
CA LEU A 615 18.57 23.62 -6.05
C LEU A 615 18.18 22.38 -6.86
N GLN A 616 16.89 22.05 -6.97
CA GLN A 616 16.40 21.00 -7.85
C GLN A 616 16.68 21.31 -9.33
N LYS A 617 16.53 22.58 -9.75
CA LYS A 617 16.89 23.02 -11.11
C LYS A 617 18.39 22.90 -11.40
N LYS A 618 19.26 23.08 -10.40
CA LYS A 618 20.71 22.83 -10.54
C LYS A 618 21.05 21.33 -10.61
N ARG A 619 20.35 20.48 -9.86
CA ARG A 619 20.53 19.02 -9.91
C ARG A 619 20.02 18.39 -11.21
N SER A 620 18.93 18.90 -11.80
CA SER A 620 18.45 18.42 -13.11
C SER A 620 19.27 18.94 -14.31
N CYS A 621 20.14 19.94 -14.11
CA CYS A 621 20.94 20.53 -15.19
C CYS A 621 22.32 19.85 -15.36
N ALA A 622 22.70 18.90 -14.50
CA ALA A 622 23.98 18.19 -14.63
C ALA A 622 23.98 17.04 -15.67
N MET A 623 22.81 16.57 -16.11
CA MET A 623 22.70 15.49 -17.12
C MET A 623 22.08 15.94 -18.46
N CYS A 624 22.01 17.25 -18.72
CA CYS A 624 21.57 17.80 -20.01
C CYS A 624 22.53 18.85 -20.58
N ALA A 625 23.84 18.67 -20.34
CA ALA A 625 24.87 19.50 -20.94
C ALA A 625 25.26 19.10 -22.38
N SER A 626 24.51 18.20 -23.04
CA SER A 626 24.85 17.73 -24.38
C SER A 626 23.74 17.83 -25.44
N MET A 627 22.63 18.57 -25.22
CA MET A 627 21.63 18.69 -26.29
C MET A 627 20.68 19.90 -26.26
N CYS A 628 21.12 21.05 -25.75
CA CYS A 628 20.44 22.31 -26.04
C CYS A 628 21.26 23.07 -27.10
N CYS A 629 20.72 23.17 -28.32
CA CYS A 629 21.29 24.00 -29.38
C CYS A 629 21.62 25.38 -28.83
N SER A 630 22.90 25.65 -28.63
CA SER A 630 23.40 26.99 -28.35
C SER A 630 23.17 27.81 -29.61
N ILE A 631 22.04 28.52 -29.69
CA ILE A 631 21.88 29.58 -30.68
C ILE A 631 22.90 30.66 -30.31
N LYS A 632 24.04 30.68 -31.02
CA LYS A 632 24.94 31.81 -31.01
C LYS A 632 24.16 33.02 -31.50
N LEU A 633 23.75 33.90 -30.58
CA LEU A 633 23.25 35.23 -30.91
C LEU A 633 24.41 36.02 -31.54
N CYS A 634 24.54 35.93 -32.87
CA CYS A 634 25.40 36.83 -33.62
C CYS A 634 24.82 38.25 -33.53
N ARG A 635 25.52 39.13 -32.82
CA ARG A 635 25.17 40.55 -32.78
C ARG A 635 25.39 41.16 -34.18
N PRO A 636 24.47 42.00 -34.69
CA PRO A 636 24.59 42.54 -36.03
C PRO A 636 25.84 43.43 -36.14
N LYS A 637 26.61 43.28 -37.22
CA LYS A 637 27.71 44.18 -37.59
C LYS A 637 27.12 45.46 -38.21
N CYS A 638 27.73 46.60 -37.91
CA CYS A 638 27.36 47.88 -38.54
C CYS A 638 27.68 47.82 -40.05
N PRO A 639 26.81 48.32 -40.94
CA PRO A 639 27.08 48.31 -42.39
C PRO A 639 28.33 49.10 -42.79
N GLU A 640 28.71 50.11 -42.00
CA GLU A 640 29.87 50.98 -42.28
C GLU A 640 31.12 50.62 -41.46
N CYS A 641 31.02 49.74 -40.45
CA CYS A 641 32.21 49.29 -39.72
C CYS A 641 32.05 47.90 -39.08
N SER A 642 33.13 47.12 -39.07
CA SER A 642 33.09 45.73 -38.60
C SER A 642 33.19 45.56 -37.07
N ARG A 643 33.02 46.63 -36.27
CA ARG A 643 33.16 46.58 -34.80
C ARG A 643 31.80 46.40 -34.09
N PRO A 644 31.69 45.50 -33.09
CA PRO A 644 30.42 45.15 -32.43
C PRO A 644 29.86 46.19 -31.43
N LYS A 645 30.50 47.35 -31.26
CA LYS A 645 30.10 48.43 -30.33
C LYS A 645 30.41 49.83 -30.89
N CYS A 646 29.89 50.17 -32.07
CA CYS A 646 30.04 51.51 -32.61
C CYS A 646 29.09 52.51 -31.90
N LEU A 647 29.65 53.53 -31.26
CA LEU A 647 28.89 54.59 -30.55
C LEU A 647 28.37 55.71 -31.48
N LYS A 648 28.73 55.69 -32.77
CA LYS A 648 28.43 56.78 -33.73
C LYS A 648 27.20 56.56 -34.62
N CYS A 649 26.45 55.46 -34.48
CA CYS A 649 25.28 55.18 -35.33
C CYS A 649 23.96 55.46 -34.58
N PRO A 650 23.19 56.51 -34.93
CA PRO A 650 21.99 56.91 -34.16
C PRO A 650 20.79 55.96 -34.30
N THR A 651 20.84 55.00 -35.23
CA THR A 651 19.67 54.22 -35.68
C THR A 651 19.62 52.78 -35.18
N CYS A 652 20.67 52.26 -34.54
CA CYS A 652 20.74 50.85 -34.14
C CYS A 652 19.87 50.44 -32.92
N TRP A 653 19.18 51.39 -32.27
CA TRP A 653 18.49 51.15 -31.00
C TRP A 653 16.97 51.37 -31.03
N LYS A 654 16.33 51.45 -32.21
CA LYS A 654 14.87 51.56 -32.30
C LYS A 654 14.23 50.27 -32.86
N PRO A 655 13.31 49.61 -32.12
CA PRO A 655 12.64 48.39 -32.58
C PRO A 655 11.62 48.59 -33.72
N LYS A 656 11.57 49.79 -34.32
CA LYS A 656 10.61 50.17 -35.39
C LYS A 656 11.29 50.68 -36.67
N CYS A 657 12.55 50.31 -36.93
CA CYS A 657 13.19 50.64 -38.20
C CYS A 657 12.61 49.79 -39.33
N VAL A 658 11.87 50.42 -40.25
CA VAL A 658 11.24 49.78 -41.42
C VAL A 658 12.26 49.19 -42.42
N LYS A 659 13.54 49.56 -42.33
CA LYS A 659 14.64 49.04 -43.16
C LYS A 659 15.44 47.89 -42.53
N CYS A 660 15.16 47.53 -41.27
CA CYS A 660 15.78 46.36 -40.64
C CYS A 660 14.94 45.11 -40.94
N CYS A 661 15.28 44.37 -42.00
CA CYS A 661 14.69 43.07 -42.33
C CYS A 661 15.14 41.96 -41.37
N TRP A 662 14.73 42.02 -40.10
CA TRP A 662 14.95 40.92 -39.16
C TRP A 662 13.63 40.22 -38.83
N ARG A 663 13.41 39.04 -39.44
CA ARG A 663 12.43 38.05 -38.98
C ARG A 663 13.19 36.78 -38.60
N PRO A 664 13.09 36.27 -37.36
CA PRO A 664 13.63 34.96 -37.05
C PRO A 664 12.74 33.90 -37.72
N LYS A 665 13.31 33.07 -38.59
CA LYS A 665 12.66 31.84 -39.06
C LYS A 665 12.90 30.74 -38.01
N CYS A 666 11.82 30.22 -37.43
CA CYS A 666 11.87 28.98 -36.66
C CYS A 666 11.88 27.80 -37.65
N PRO A 667 12.79 26.82 -37.54
CA PRO A 667 12.85 25.68 -38.48
C PRO A 667 11.65 24.72 -38.38
N LYS A 668 10.73 24.91 -37.41
CA LYS A 668 9.63 23.97 -37.11
C LYS A 668 8.22 24.54 -37.31
N CYS A 669 8.07 25.74 -37.89
CA CYS A 669 6.77 26.38 -38.06
C CYS A 669 6.52 26.72 -39.54
N ALA A 670 5.84 25.85 -40.27
CA ALA A 670 5.28 26.16 -41.59
C ALA A 670 3.85 26.68 -41.41
N GLY A 671 3.69 27.98 -41.17
CA GLY A 671 2.38 28.61 -41.02
C GLY A 671 2.49 30.11 -40.78
N SER A 672 1.83 30.90 -41.62
CA SER A 672 1.87 32.36 -41.64
C SER A 672 0.93 32.98 -40.58
N SER A 673 1.28 32.89 -39.30
CA SER A 673 0.67 33.73 -38.25
C SER A 673 1.42 33.60 -36.91
N CYS A 674 2.31 34.55 -36.62
CA CYS A 674 2.84 34.76 -35.26
C CYS A 674 2.78 36.26 -34.95
N CYS A 675 1.84 36.65 -34.09
CA CYS A 675 1.70 38.03 -33.62
C CYS A 675 2.54 38.25 -32.35
N PHE A 676 3.27 39.37 -32.34
CA PHE A 676 4.17 39.78 -31.26
C PHE A 676 3.41 40.63 -30.24
N ARG A 677 3.15 40.12 -29.03
CA ARG A 677 2.87 40.97 -27.85
C ARG A 677 3.50 40.40 -26.59
N ASN A 678 4.41 41.19 -26.02
CA ASN A 678 5.03 41.12 -24.69
C ASN A 678 5.51 39.75 -24.18
N VAL A 679 6.81 39.51 -24.40
CA VAL A 679 7.76 38.77 -23.54
C VAL A 679 7.18 37.57 -22.77
N ASN A 680 6.63 36.58 -23.49
CA ASN A 680 6.63 35.15 -23.14
C ASN A 680 6.01 34.34 -24.28
N TRP A 681 6.65 33.24 -24.70
CA TRP A 681 6.10 32.34 -25.73
C TRP A 681 5.10 31.36 -25.11
N ARG A 682 3.90 31.23 -25.68
CA ARG A 682 2.98 30.08 -25.46
C ARG A 682 2.59 29.48 -26.81
N CYS A 683 2.53 28.15 -26.89
CA CYS A 683 1.96 27.45 -28.04
C CYS A 683 0.43 27.58 -28.03
N CYS A 684 -0.15 27.89 -29.19
CA CYS A 684 -1.59 27.77 -29.46
C CYS A 684 -1.81 26.70 -30.55
N GLY A 685 -2.80 25.86 -30.33
CA GLY A 685 -3.41 24.94 -31.31
C GLY A 685 -4.26 23.92 -30.54
N SER A 686 -5.49 23.58 -30.91
CA SER A 686 -6.35 23.96 -32.03
C SER A 686 -7.75 23.37 -31.73
N GLY A 687 -8.82 24.10 -32.05
CA GLY A 687 -10.22 23.70 -31.79
C GLY A 687 -10.87 22.87 -32.91
N LEU A 688 -12.20 23.09 -33.06
CA LEU A 688 -13.22 22.59 -34.03
C LEU A 688 -14.24 21.66 -33.32
N ASN A 689 -15.58 21.77 -33.40
CA ASN A 689 -16.52 22.61 -34.16
C ASN A 689 -17.98 22.49 -33.64
N GLY A 690 -18.81 23.51 -33.93
CA GLY A 690 -20.27 23.44 -34.23
C GLY A 690 -21.25 23.43 -33.04
N GLU A 691 -22.42 24.10 -33.04
CA GLU A 691 -23.25 24.67 -34.11
C GLU A 691 -24.04 25.92 -33.62
N GLN A 692 -24.62 26.61 -34.60
CA GLN A 692 -25.38 27.85 -34.56
C GLN A 692 -26.90 27.63 -34.36
N ASP A 693 -27.56 28.74 -34.02
CA ASP A 693 -28.96 29.14 -34.26
C ASP A 693 -30.11 28.53 -33.42
N GLY A 694 -30.86 29.43 -32.78
CA GLY A 694 -32.11 29.17 -32.03
C GLY A 694 -32.27 30.09 -30.83
#